data_AF-A0A9E4WQX4-F1
#
_entry.id   AF-A0A9E4WQX4-F1
#
_cell.length_a   1.000
_cell.length_b   1.000
_cell.length_c   1.000
_cell.angle_alpha   90.00
_cell.angle_beta   90.00
_cell.angle_gamma   90.00
#
_symmetry.space_group_name_H-M   'P 1'
#
loop_
_entity.id
_entity.type
_entity.pdbx_description
1 polymer ?
#
loop_
_entity_poly.entity_id
_entity_poly.type
_entity_poly.pdbx_seq_one_letter_code
_entity_poly.pdbx_strand_id
1 'polypeptide(L)'
;MDTGKQINAMVVVLLLTVIAVGVYALFDPFRADKAEDDQLAMSAERGANTFALNCRLCHGDRGQGGANGGRLPAAPGLDRPDLRGIDMGAFSFAAFDENFLMIMNTITCGRAGTAMPTWGRVHGGTLSGEQIRQLAVVITGGNLGADPVHRDAGGAHVGFWEDAQHAADEIDAETTSHSTLQMPGGALDSTATAITVSNAAPMSENQYIRIDEERMQIVEVPSTGQRLVKEVGRVPDELFVSGADGIEIGEIIRVDAELLEVTGLRADGDLSIALDVSVGSSDIVISVDNPAFFAAGYVVHAGNEQIEIEGAVETGRVLAIATGRAQSTISVSGTVGIEVGARIRMGEELLEVLSIEPATVTLERGANDLDGNDTTAAGHTSGARILKLVEELEEDADVEPDDPDTGQTLLETLSVTATTVVVSGITGISSGDTYQIGSELVRVTETQPAVLRVERGVGGTDRAEHSRRAPIFDDNFLSVQRGVLGTSASAHDAGTDLLFDVIEVEREVQGTKVTNHTRNAELFLGHVVIVERGALDTDAVEHVNGTLVMDFPAPPNPDEVAITGATCGQNPPPTPGETEDPGATPREGAEQAAVSLDEFEMTVDRASALGEAVDFTVTNDGTIFHNFRVVATDLAPDALPLDGPVVDESQFDEVGGFSSLLQPGEQLIVNQDLAPGSYVLFCNVAGHYGSGMFTGFEVTGP
;
A
#
# COMPACT_ATOMS: atom_id res chain seq x y z
N MET A 1 49.60 -72.74 -14.67
CA MET A 1 49.27 -71.60 -13.80
C MET A 1 49.90 -71.88 -12.45
N ASP A 2 50.65 -70.92 -11.92
CA ASP A 2 51.33 -71.06 -10.62
C ASP A 2 50.34 -70.69 -9.52
N THR A 3 49.73 -71.70 -8.91
CA THR A 3 48.67 -71.55 -7.90
C THR A 3 49.12 -70.69 -6.73
N GLY A 4 50.42 -70.68 -6.40
CA GLY A 4 50.98 -69.81 -5.35
C GLY A 4 50.91 -68.32 -5.71
N LYS A 5 51.15 -67.96 -6.97
CA LYS A 5 51.03 -66.56 -7.44
C LYS A 5 49.58 -66.07 -7.44
N GLN A 6 48.63 -66.95 -7.78
CA GLN A 6 47.20 -66.62 -7.76
C GLN A 6 46.68 -66.44 -6.33
N ILE A 7 47.08 -67.30 -5.40
CA ILE A 7 46.73 -67.17 -3.98
C ILE A 7 47.31 -65.87 -3.41
N ASN A 8 48.58 -65.56 -3.67
CA ASN A 8 49.19 -64.31 -3.19
C ASN A 8 48.51 -63.07 -3.77
N ALA A 9 48.10 -63.10 -5.05
CA ALA A 9 47.36 -62.00 -5.66
C ALA A 9 45.99 -61.81 -5.00
N MET A 10 45.25 -62.89 -4.72
CA MET A 10 43.96 -62.81 -4.02
C MET A 10 44.11 -62.29 -2.58
N VAL A 11 45.14 -62.72 -1.86
CA VAL A 11 45.42 -62.25 -0.49
C VAL A 11 45.78 -60.77 -0.48
N VAL A 12 46.59 -60.30 -1.44
CA VAL A 12 46.94 -58.88 -1.56
C VAL A 12 45.71 -58.03 -1.88
N VAL A 13 44.85 -58.47 -2.82
CA VAL A 13 43.61 -57.76 -3.13
C VAL A 13 42.69 -57.71 -1.92
N LEU A 14 42.51 -58.84 -1.20
CA LEU A 14 41.71 -58.87 0.02
C LEU A 14 42.26 -57.91 1.09
N LEU A 15 43.58 -57.88 1.29
CA LEU A 15 44.22 -56.96 2.22
C LEU A 15 43.99 -55.50 1.81
N LEU A 16 44.15 -55.18 0.53
CA LEU A 16 43.89 -53.83 0.01
C LEU A 16 42.42 -53.43 0.14
N THR A 17 41.49 -54.36 -0.08
CA THR A 17 40.05 -54.12 0.14
C THR A 17 39.75 -53.85 1.60
N VAL A 18 40.30 -54.65 2.54
CA VAL A 18 40.12 -54.44 3.98
C VAL A 18 40.72 -53.11 4.42
N ILE A 19 41.90 -52.73 3.90
CA ILE A 19 42.51 -51.43 4.16
C ILE A 19 41.64 -50.30 3.59
N ALA A 20 41.13 -50.42 2.36
CA ALA A 20 40.28 -49.42 1.74
C ALA A 20 38.95 -49.23 2.48
N VAL A 21 38.31 -50.32 2.91
CA VAL A 21 37.08 -50.29 3.74
C VAL A 21 37.39 -49.72 5.12
N GLY A 22 38.52 -50.08 5.73
CA GLY A 22 38.96 -49.52 7.01
C GLY A 22 39.23 -48.01 6.93
N VAL A 23 39.87 -47.55 5.86
CA VAL A 23 40.07 -46.11 5.59
C VAL A 23 38.73 -45.43 5.34
N TYR A 24 37.84 -46.01 4.52
CA TYR A 24 36.49 -45.47 4.29
C TYR A 24 35.72 -45.33 5.60
N ALA A 25 35.69 -46.35 6.45
CA ALA A 25 35.01 -46.32 7.75
C ALA A 25 35.60 -45.27 8.71
N LEU A 26 36.89 -44.92 8.59
CA LEU A 26 37.51 -43.82 9.34
C LEU A 26 37.14 -42.43 8.78
N PHE A 27 36.85 -42.32 7.48
CA PHE A 27 36.44 -41.07 6.82
C PHE A 27 34.91 -40.87 6.77
N ASP A 28 34.13 -41.92 6.98
CA ASP A 28 32.67 -41.90 6.93
C ASP A 28 32.03 -40.89 7.89
N PRO A 29 32.46 -40.78 9.16
CA PRO A 29 31.90 -39.80 10.10
C PRO A 29 32.06 -38.36 9.62
N PHE A 30 33.25 -37.98 9.13
CA PHE A 30 33.48 -36.62 8.62
C PHE A 30 32.62 -36.27 7.40
N ARG A 31 32.33 -37.27 6.55
CA ARG A 31 31.42 -37.09 5.41
C ARG A 31 29.98 -36.94 5.88
N ALA A 32 29.57 -37.72 6.88
CA ALA A 32 28.23 -37.67 7.46
C ALA A 32 27.99 -36.31 8.14
N ASP A 33 28.91 -35.86 9.00
CA ASP A 33 28.84 -34.57 9.69
C ASP A 33 28.70 -33.41 8.68
N LYS A 34 29.54 -33.39 7.64
CA LYS A 34 29.44 -32.36 6.60
C LYS A 34 28.11 -32.40 5.84
N ALA A 35 27.58 -33.60 5.57
CA ALA A 35 26.30 -33.74 4.88
C ALA A 35 25.14 -33.27 5.76
N GLU A 36 25.20 -33.48 7.07
CA GLU A 36 24.24 -32.97 8.05
C GLU A 36 24.27 -31.44 8.12
N ASP A 37 25.46 -30.83 8.18
CA ASP A 37 25.61 -29.36 8.16
C ASP A 37 25.04 -28.76 6.87
N ASP A 38 25.36 -29.36 5.71
CA ASP A 38 24.85 -28.90 4.41
C ASP A 38 23.31 -29.04 4.34
N GLN A 39 22.73 -30.11 4.91
CA GLN A 39 21.28 -30.31 4.98
C GLN A 39 20.58 -29.33 5.91
N LEU A 40 21.21 -28.99 7.04
CA LEU A 40 20.70 -28.01 7.98
C LEU A 40 20.69 -26.61 7.36
N ALA A 41 21.79 -26.22 6.68
CA ALA A 41 21.89 -24.94 5.99
C ALA A 41 20.81 -24.81 4.88
N MET A 42 20.65 -25.84 4.05
CA MET A 42 19.59 -25.85 3.02
C MET A 42 18.18 -25.79 3.63
N SER A 43 17.96 -26.46 4.77
CA SER A 43 16.68 -26.41 5.50
C SER A 43 16.40 -25.02 6.04
N ALA A 44 17.41 -24.35 6.60
CA ALA A 44 17.29 -22.99 7.12
C ALA A 44 16.99 -21.98 6.01
N GLU A 45 17.71 -22.05 4.87
CA GLU A 45 17.48 -21.16 3.72
C GLU A 45 16.06 -21.33 3.13
N ARG A 46 15.59 -22.57 2.96
CA ARG A 46 14.22 -22.83 2.50
C ARG A 46 13.17 -22.39 3.51
N GLY A 47 13.46 -22.56 4.81
CA GLY A 47 12.63 -22.07 5.90
C GLY A 47 12.52 -20.56 5.90
N ALA A 48 13.62 -19.85 5.68
CA ALA A 48 13.71 -18.40 5.64
C ALA A 48 12.84 -17.82 4.51
N ASN A 49 12.94 -18.40 3.31
CA ASN A 49 12.08 -18.06 2.18
C ASN A 49 10.59 -18.30 2.48
N THR A 50 10.27 -19.44 3.09
CA THR A 50 8.89 -19.76 3.48
C THR A 50 8.36 -18.78 4.53
N PHE A 51 9.20 -18.38 5.50
CA PHE A 51 8.87 -17.42 6.54
C PHE A 51 8.59 -16.04 5.95
N ALA A 52 9.46 -15.59 5.04
CA ALA A 52 9.33 -14.30 4.38
C ALA A 52 8.06 -14.21 3.50
N LEU A 53 7.63 -15.32 2.91
CA LEU A 53 6.39 -15.34 2.11
C LEU A 53 5.11 -15.36 2.97
N ASN A 54 5.12 -16.04 4.11
CA ASN A 54 3.87 -16.39 4.81
C ASN A 54 3.75 -15.82 6.22
N CYS A 55 4.86 -15.59 6.92
CA CYS A 55 4.86 -15.34 8.37
C CYS A 55 5.27 -13.91 8.72
N ARG A 56 6.14 -13.28 7.92
CA ARG A 56 6.69 -11.95 8.24
C ARG A 56 5.64 -10.85 8.37
N LEU A 57 4.52 -10.97 7.64
CA LEU A 57 3.41 -9.99 7.69
C LEU A 57 2.84 -9.84 9.10
N CYS A 58 2.97 -10.87 9.94
CA CYS A 58 2.57 -10.81 11.34
C CYS A 58 3.78 -10.74 12.27
N HIS A 59 4.79 -11.59 12.07
CA HIS A 59 5.88 -11.78 13.02
C HIS A 59 7.09 -10.86 12.81
N GLY A 60 7.05 -9.94 11.83
CA GLY A 60 8.18 -9.11 11.46
C GLY A 60 9.14 -9.82 10.50
N ASP A 61 9.96 -9.05 9.78
CA ASP A 61 10.85 -9.57 8.72
C ASP A 61 11.92 -10.56 9.25
N ARG A 62 12.28 -10.45 10.52
CA ARG A 62 13.26 -11.29 11.25
C ARG A 62 12.65 -12.02 12.45
N GLY A 63 11.32 -12.14 12.50
CA GLY A 63 10.64 -12.75 13.63
C GLY A 63 10.68 -11.91 14.92
N GLN A 64 11.04 -10.62 14.88
CA GLN A 64 11.13 -9.73 16.04
C GLN A 64 9.78 -9.42 16.71
N GLY A 65 8.68 -9.88 16.12
CA GLY A 65 7.31 -9.66 16.57
C GLY A 65 6.67 -8.49 15.85
N GLY A 66 5.34 -8.43 15.85
CA GLY A 66 4.65 -7.47 15.02
C GLY A 66 4.73 -6.04 15.53
N ALA A 67 4.78 -5.82 16.84
CA ALA A 67 4.99 -4.48 17.40
C ALA A 67 6.36 -3.91 17.01
N ASN A 68 7.43 -4.69 17.18
CA ASN A 68 8.81 -4.26 16.86
C ASN A 68 9.09 -4.27 15.34
N GLY A 69 8.37 -5.09 14.58
CA GLY A 69 8.54 -5.20 13.13
C GLY A 69 7.66 -4.24 12.32
N GLY A 70 6.85 -3.38 12.95
CA GLY A 70 5.88 -2.53 12.24
C GLY A 70 4.79 -3.33 11.51
N ARG A 71 4.39 -4.47 12.08
CA ARG A 71 3.41 -5.43 11.56
C ARG A 71 2.25 -5.60 12.56
N LEU A 72 1.50 -6.70 12.50
CA LEU A 72 0.37 -6.99 13.39
C LEU A 72 0.78 -6.89 14.88
N PRO A 73 0.40 -5.84 15.65
CA PRO A 73 0.99 -5.60 16.97
C PRO A 73 0.77 -6.73 17.99
N ALA A 74 -0.30 -7.51 17.82
CA ALA A 74 -0.63 -8.66 18.68
C ALA A 74 0.26 -9.90 18.43
N ALA A 75 1.03 -9.94 17.35
CA ALA A 75 1.89 -11.08 17.01
C ALA A 75 3.17 -11.06 17.84
N PRO A 76 3.49 -12.14 18.58
CA PRO A 76 4.68 -12.20 19.41
C PRO A 76 5.96 -12.33 18.56
N GLY A 77 7.09 -11.90 19.14
CA GLY A 77 8.41 -12.21 18.61
C GLY A 77 8.70 -13.71 18.69
N LEU A 78 9.26 -14.24 17.61
CA LEU A 78 9.73 -15.61 17.41
C LEU A 78 11.26 -15.70 17.51
N ASP A 79 11.98 -14.58 17.43
CA ASP A 79 13.43 -14.49 17.55
C ASP A 79 13.94 -14.61 18.99
N ARG A 80 13.17 -15.23 19.89
CA ARG A 80 13.45 -15.23 21.33
C ARG A 80 14.41 -16.36 21.75
N PRO A 81 15.30 -16.13 22.74
CA PRO A 81 16.21 -17.16 23.24
C PRO A 81 15.53 -18.41 23.80
N ASP A 82 14.38 -18.26 24.44
CA ASP A 82 13.66 -19.38 25.07
C ASP A 82 13.19 -20.41 24.03
N LEU A 83 12.77 -19.97 22.84
CA LEU A 83 12.39 -20.85 21.73
C LEU A 83 13.56 -21.65 21.15
N ARG A 84 14.79 -21.26 21.48
CA ARG A 84 16.03 -21.94 21.06
C ARG A 84 16.56 -22.90 22.14
N GLY A 85 15.76 -23.16 23.17
CA GLY A 85 16.17 -23.97 24.32
C GLY A 85 17.18 -23.25 25.24
N ILE A 86 17.27 -21.92 25.18
CA ILE A 86 18.15 -21.13 26.04
C ILE A 86 17.34 -20.53 27.20
N ASP A 87 17.57 -21.03 28.41
CA ASP A 87 16.99 -20.49 29.64
C ASP A 87 18.08 -19.86 30.51
N MET A 88 17.88 -18.60 30.92
CA MET A 88 18.87 -17.79 31.65
C MET A 88 20.29 -17.83 31.07
N GLY A 89 20.41 -17.93 29.74
CA GLY A 89 21.69 -17.98 29.03
C GLY A 89 22.35 -19.38 28.97
N ALA A 90 21.68 -20.43 29.47
CA ALA A 90 22.13 -21.81 29.37
C ALA A 90 21.28 -22.61 28.37
N PHE A 91 21.93 -23.38 27.50
CA PHE A 91 21.25 -24.25 26.53
C PHE A 91 20.80 -25.57 27.18
N SER A 92 19.58 -26.00 26.86
CA SER A 92 19.00 -27.29 27.23
C SER A 92 18.48 -28.01 25.99
N PHE A 93 19.03 -29.20 25.72
CA PHE A 93 18.60 -30.02 24.59
C PHE A 93 17.14 -30.45 24.71
N ALA A 94 16.69 -30.81 25.92
CA ALA A 94 15.29 -31.17 26.18
C ALA A 94 14.34 -29.99 25.93
N ALA A 95 14.74 -28.78 26.31
CA ALA A 95 13.94 -27.58 26.05
C ALA A 95 13.95 -27.23 24.55
N PHE A 96 15.08 -27.43 23.86
CA PHE A 96 15.15 -27.25 22.41
C PHE A 96 14.18 -28.18 21.68
N ASP A 97 14.20 -29.49 21.98
CA ASP A 97 13.31 -30.47 21.36
C ASP A 97 11.83 -30.18 21.65
N GLU A 98 11.51 -29.82 22.89
CA GLU A 98 10.15 -29.44 23.29
C GLU A 98 9.67 -28.21 22.52
N ASN A 99 10.51 -27.17 22.42
CA ASN A 99 10.18 -25.95 21.69
C ASN A 99 10.06 -26.19 20.18
N PHE A 100 10.94 -27.01 19.60
CA PHE A 100 10.88 -27.38 18.19
C PHE A 100 9.53 -28.04 17.86
N LEU A 101 9.11 -29.02 18.67
CA LEU A 101 7.82 -29.69 18.50
C LEU A 101 6.64 -28.76 18.77
N MET A 102 6.75 -27.88 19.76
CA MET A 102 5.73 -26.86 20.03
C MET A 102 5.54 -25.94 18.81
N ILE A 103 6.62 -25.47 18.19
CA ILE A 103 6.56 -24.61 16.99
C ILE A 103 5.97 -25.37 15.81
N MET A 104 6.42 -26.61 15.56
CA MET A 104 5.85 -27.48 14.54
C MET A 104 4.33 -27.62 14.68
N ASN A 105 3.87 -27.95 15.89
CA ASN A 105 2.44 -28.13 16.18
C ASN A 105 1.67 -26.82 16.06
N THR A 106 2.24 -25.71 16.54
CA THR A 106 1.60 -24.39 16.48
C THR A 106 1.39 -23.92 15.05
N ILE A 107 2.37 -24.12 14.16
CA ILE A 107 2.22 -23.76 12.74
C ILE A 107 1.23 -24.72 12.06
N THR A 108 1.36 -26.02 12.33
CA THR A 108 0.49 -27.05 11.75
C THR A 108 -0.98 -26.79 12.05
N CYS A 109 -1.33 -26.61 13.33
CA CYS A 109 -2.72 -26.49 13.79
C CYS A 109 -3.22 -25.05 13.88
N GLY A 110 -2.34 -24.04 13.76
CA GLY A 110 -2.67 -22.67 14.18
C GLY A 110 -2.87 -22.56 15.69
N ARG A 111 -3.39 -21.41 16.15
CA ARG A 111 -3.67 -21.20 17.58
C ARG A 111 -5.09 -20.68 17.79
N ALA A 112 -5.94 -21.56 18.31
CA ALA A 112 -7.34 -21.27 18.60
C ALA A 112 -7.51 -20.02 19.48
N GLY A 113 -8.46 -19.17 19.12
CA GLY A 113 -8.71 -17.90 19.82
C GLY A 113 -7.70 -16.79 19.54
N THR A 114 -6.79 -16.98 18.58
CA THR A 114 -5.84 -15.95 18.12
C THR A 114 -5.93 -15.73 16.61
N ALA A 115 -5.16 -14.78 16.08
CA ALA A 115 -5.07 -14.52 14.64
C ALA A 115 -4.22 -15.56 13.87
N MET A 116 -3.52 -16.48 14.57
CA MET A 116 -2.67 -17.49 13.92
C MET A 116 -3.52 -18.59 13.28
N PRO A 117 -3.59 -18.69 11.94
CA PRO A 117 -4.43 -19.64 11.22
C PRO A 117 -3.76 -21.02 11.18
N THR A 118 -4.48 -22.02 10.68
CA THR A 118 -3.89 -23.34 10.36
C THR A 118 -3.02 -23.21 9.12
N TRP A 119 -1.80 -23.76 9.13
CA TRP A 119 -0.92 -23.77 7.95
C TRP A 119 -0.63 -25.16 7.42
N GLY A 120 -0.77 -26.20 8.25
CA GLY A 120 -0.57 -27.58 7.82
C GLY A 120 -1.65 -28.02 6.84
N ARG A 121 -1.25 -28.62 5.72
CA ARG A 121 -2.17 -29.26 4.75
C ARG A 121 -3.13 -30.24 5.41
N VAL A 122 -2.67 -30.95 6.45
CA VAL A 122 -3.47 -31.88 7.26
C VAL A 122 -4.65 -31.22 7.99
N HIS A 123 -4.63 -29.89 8.17
CA HIS A 123 -5.69 -29.10 8.78
C HIS A 123 -6.24 -28.03 7.82
N GLY A 124 -6.16 -28.29 6.51
CA GLY A 124 -6.69 -27.41 5.46
C GLY A 124 -5.82 -26.21 5.10
N GLY A 125 -4.59 -26.11 5.62
CA GLY A 125 -3.62 -25.08 5.26
C GLY A 125 -2.80 -25.39 3.99
N THR A 126 -1.83 -24.55 3.67
CA THR A 126 -1.08 -24.61 2.39
C THR A 126 0.27 -25.33 2.47
N LEU A 127 0.86 -25.44 3.67
CA LEU A 127 2.22 -25.91 3.89
C LEU A 127 2.30 -27.41 4.16
N SER A 128 3.30 -28.05 3.54
CA SER A 128 3.66 -29.45 3.84
C SER A 128 4.38 -29.57 5.18
N GLY A 129 4.38 -30.77 5.77
CA GLY A 129 5.10 -31.03 7.02
C GLY A 129 6.59 -30.68 6.96
N GLU A 130 7.22 -30.88 5.80
CA GLU A 130 8.63 -30.54 5.60
C GLU A 130 8.86 -29.03 5.53
N GLN A 131 7.97 -28.26 4.89
CA GLN A 131 8.05 -26.79 4.94
C GLN A 131 7.85 -26.26 6.36
N ILE A 132 6.99 -26.90 7.15
CA ILE A 132 6.80 -26.55 8.55
C ILE A 132 8.04 -26.91 9.38
N ARG A 133 8.69 -28.04 9.09
CA ARG A 133 9.99 -28.42 9.68
C ARG A 133 11.06 -27.36 9.42
N GLN A 134 11.19 -26.92 8.18
CA GLN A 134 12.13 -25.88 7.78
C GLN A 134 11.85 -24.55 8.49
N LEU A 135 10.58 -24.16 8.66
CA LEU A 135 10.19 -23.00 9.47
C LEU A 135 10.59 -23.15 10.94
N ALA A 136 10.37 -24.34 11.53
CA ALA A 136 10.76 -24.62 12.91
C ALA A 136 12.29 -24.56 13.09
N VAL A 137 13.08 -24.99 12.10
CA VAL A 137 14.55 -24.85 12.10
C VAL A 137 14.97 -23.39 12.21
N VAL A 138 14.37 -22.49 11.43
CA VAL A 138 14.66 -21.05 11.46
C VAL A 138 14.26 -20.44 12.81
N ILE A 139 13.05 -20.72 13.29
CA ILE A 139 12.49 -20.12 14.52
C ILE A 139 13.28 -20.56 15.76
N THR A 140 13.56 -21.86 15.87
CA THR A 140 14.35 -22.41 16.98
C THR A 140 15.84 -22.16 16.82
N GLY A 141 16.26 -21.52 15.71
CA GLY A 141 17.61 -21.03 15.53
C GLY A 141 18.64 -22.15 15.56
N GLY A 142 18.27 -23.36 15.09
CA GLY A 142 19.00 -24.62 15.21
C GLY A 142 20.50 -24.47 15.49
N ASN A 143 20.86 -24.41 16.78
CA ASN A 143 22.24 -24.56 17.21
C ASN A 143 22.52 -26.05 17.43
N LEU A 144 22.34 -26.85 16.37
CA LEU A 144 22.70 -28.27 16.37
C LEU A 144 24.19 -28.49 16.05
N GLY A 145 25.01 -27.43 16.17
CA GLY A 145 26.47 -27.53 16.32
C GLY A 145 26.92 -27.68 17.77
N ALA A 146 26.03 -28.09 18.69
CA ALA A 146 26.34 -28.30 20.10
C ALA A 146 27.08 -29.62 20.38
N ASP A 147 27.77 -30.20 19.39
CA ASP A 147 29.00 -30.93 19.68
C ASP A 147 30.11 -29.89 19.91
N PRO A 148 30.77 -29.86 21.10
CA PRO A 148 31.95 -29.02 21.31
C PRO A 148 33.07 -29.18 20.26
N VAL A 149 33.02 -30.18 19.37
CA VAL A 149 33.97 -30.42 18.28
C VAL A 149 33.79 -29.48 17.06
N HIS A 150 32.59 -28.94 16.81
CA HIS A 150 32.31 -28.24 15.53
C HIS A 150 32.35 -26.71 15.57
N ARG A 151 32.89 -26.11 16.64
CA ARG A 151 33.04 -24.64 16.75
C ARG A 151 34.16 -24.04 15.89
N ASP A 152 35.04 -24.87 15.32
CA ASP A 152 36.31 -24.40 14.74
C ASP A 152 36.47 -24.66 13.22
N ALA A 153 35.47 -25.19 12.53
CA ALA A 153 35.51 -25.34 11.07
C ALA A 153 34.89 -24.11 10.40
N GLY A 154 35.71 -23.09 10.11
CA GLY A 154 35.27 -21.84 9.50
C GLY A 154 34.48 -21.98 8.19
N GLY A 155 33.15 -21.99 8.31
CA GLY A 155 32.19 -21.86 7.22
C GLY A 155 30.91 -21.18 7.74
N ALA A 156 30.47 -20.12 7.05
CA ALA A 156 29.17 -19.45 7.21
C ALA A 156 28.03 -20.50 7.26
N HIS A 157 27.00 -20.44 8.10
CA HIS A 157 26.08 -19.33 8.39
C HIS A 157 25.56 -19.46 9.84
N VAL A 158 25.82 -18.48 10.70
CA VAL A 158 25.12 -18.30 11.98
C VAL A 158 24.25 -17.06 11.86
N GLY A 159 23.15 -17.20 11.10
CA GLY A 159 22.31 -16.06 10.70
C GLY A 159 20.94 -16.45 10.15
N PHE A 160 20.23 -17.45 10.67
CA PHE A 160 18.94 -17.87 10.07
C PHE A 160 17.89 -16.74 9.98
N TRP A 161 17.93 -15.78 10.92
CA TRP A 161 17.11 -14.57 10.85
C TRP A 161 17.66 -13.53 9.87
N GLU A 162 18.96 -13.55 9.56
CA GLU A 162 19.57 -12.76 8.49
C GLU A 162 19.13 -13.31 7.13
N ASP A 163 19.09 -14.63 6.97
CA ASP A 163 18.54 -15.27 5.76
C ASP A 163 17.05 -14.93 5.59
N ALA A 164 16.27 -14.85 6.68
CA ALA A 164 14.87 -14.42 6.64
C ALA A 164 14.71 -12.95 6.22
N GLN A 165 15.60 -12.07 6.71
CA GLN A 165 15.66 -10.66 6.28
C GLN A 165 15.98 -10.57 4.79
N HIS A 166 17.02 -11.26 4.33
CA HIS A 166 17.41 -11.26 2.92
C HIS A 166 16.28 -11.76 2.03
N ALA A 167 15.60 -12.85 2.39
CA ALA A 167 14.45 -13.33 1.64
C ALA A 167 13.29 -12.32 1.61
N ALA A 168 13.03 -11.62 2.72
CA ALA A 168 12.02 -10.55 2.76
C ALA A 168 12.38 -9.37 1.86
N ASP A 169 13.67 -9.02 1.79
CA ASP A 169 14.21 -7.96 0.94
C ASP A 169 14.11 -8.32 -0.55
N GLU A 170 14.46 -9.55 -0.91
CA GLU A 170 14.32 -10.05 -2.28
C GLU A 170 12.84 -10.06 -2.72
N ILE A 171 11.93 -10.53 -1.87
CA ILE A 171 10.50 -10.53 -2.18
C ILE A 171 9.97 -9.10 -2.35
N ASP A 172 10.32 -8.16 -1.46
CA ASP A 172 9.87 -6.77 -1.57
C ASP A 172 10.43 -6.10 -2.83
N ALA A 173 11.69 -6.34 -3.17
CA ALA A 173 12.32 -5.82 -4.38
C ALA A 173 11.60 -6.27 -5.65
N GLU A 174 11.08 -7.50 -5.68
CA GLU A 174 10.34 -8.04 -6.83
C GLU A 174 8.86 -7.64 -6.87
N THR A 175 8.25 -7.40 -5.72
CA THR A 175 6.77 -7.27 -5.60
C THR A 175 6.27 -5.85 -5.33
N THR A 176 7.17 -4.93 -4.93
CA THR A 176 6.81 -3.54 -4.62
C THR A 176 7.46 -2.56 -5.59
N SER A 177 6.80 -1.41 -5.77
CA SER A 177 7.44 -0.25 -6.40
C SER A 177 8.65 0.13 -5.55
N HIS A 178 9.81 0.22 -6.18
CA HIS A 178 11.06 0.58 -5.52
C HIS A 178 11.78 1.67 -6.30
N SER A 179 12.61 2.42 -5.57
CA SER A 179 13.62 3.31 -6.14
C SER A 179 15.01 2.84 -5.77
N THR A 180 16.02 3.47 -6.34
CA THR A 180 17.42 3.27 -5.94
C THR A 180 17.99 4.57 -5.41
N LEU A 181 18.84 4.48 -4.39
CA LEU A 181 19.55 5.63 -3.87
C LEU A 181 20.52 6.18 -4.93
N GLN A 182 20.48 7.48 -5.20
CA GLN A 182 21.32 8.18 -6.17
C GLN A 182 22.20 9.21 -5.46
N MET A 183 23.40 8.82 -5.05
CA MET A 183 24.38 9.71 -4.40
C MET A 183 25.59 9.93 -5.31
N PRO A 184 25.69 11.09 -6.00
CA PRO A 184 26.85 11.43 -6.81
C PRO A 184 28.06 11.71 -5.91
N GLY A 185 28.83 10.68 -5.55
CA GLY A 185 30.07 10.82 -4.79
C GLY A 185 30.32 9.80 -3.68
N GLY A 186 29.42 8.85 -3.41
CA GLY A 186 29.68 7.80 -2.43
C GLY A 186 28.44 7.20 -1.78
N ALA A 187 28.47 7.09 -0.45
CA ALA A 187 27.43 6.51 0.39
C ALA A 187 26.54 7.61 1.02
N LEU A 188 25.30 7.25 1.34
CA LEU A 188 24.45 7.98 2.27
C LEU A 188 25.02 7.79 3.68
N ASP A 189 25.48 8.90 4.28
CA ASP A 189 25.93 8.94 5.68
C ASP A 189 24.74 8.71 6.65
N SER A 190 24.97 8.15 7.83
CA SER A 190 23.91 7.88 8.82
C SER A 190 23.22 9.13 9.37
N THR A 191 23.82 10.32 9.23
CA THR A 191 23.23 11.60 9.64
C THR A 191 22.53 12.36 8.51
N ALA A 192 22.66 11.91 7.27
CA ALA A 192 22.07 12.56 6.12
C ALA A 192 20.54 12.39 6.14
N THR A 193 19.82 13.52 6.06
CA THR A 193 18.35 13.57 6.06
C THR A 193 17.77 13.85 4.68
N ALA A 194 18.52 14.49 3.78
CA ALA A 194 18.12 14.63 2.37
C ALA A 194 18.66 13.44 1.59
N ILE A 195 17.77 12.68 0.97
CA ILE A 195 18.14 11.53 0.14
C ILE A 195 17.66 11.76 -1.28
N THR A 196 18.55 11.51 -2.25
CA THR A 196 18.20 11.54 -3.66
C THR A 196 17.95 10.12 -4.13
N VAL A 197 16.83 9.89 -4.82
CA VAL A 197 16.41 8.57 -5.29
C VAL A 197 16.20 8.58 -6.80
N SER A 198 16.14 7.41 -7.42
CA SER A 198 15.91 7.32 -8.87
C SER A 198 14.52 7.74 -9.31
N ASN A 199 13.52 7.67 -8.43
CA ASN A 199 12.17 8.15 -8.71
C ASN A 199 11.39 8.48 -7.44
N ALA A 200 11.36 9.76 -7.06
CA ALA A 200 10.58 10.20 -5.91
C ALA A 200 9.08 10.40 -6.22
N ALA A 201 8.63 10.25 -7.48
CA ALA A 201 7.25 10.60 -7.88
C ALA A 201 6.15 9.87 -7.10
N PRO A 202 6.26 8.57 -6.79
CA PRO A 202 5.24 7.87 -5.99
C PRO A 202 5.36 8.16 -4.49
N MET A 203 6.36 8.93 -4.06
CA MET A 203 6.65 9.18 -2.65
C MET A 203 5.86 10.38 -2.11
N SER A 204 5.44 10.29 -0.86
CA SER A 204 4.61 11.29 -0.19
C SER A 204 5.06 11.53 1.24
N GLU A 205 4.68 12.69 1.79
CA GLU A 205 4.92 13.01 3.19
C GLU A 205 4.25 11.99 4.13
N ASN A 206 4.91 11.68 5.24
CA ASN A 206 4.54 10.67 6.25
C ASN A 206 4.58 9.21 5.78
N GLN A 207 4.98 8.94 4.55
CA GLN A 207 5.24 7.60 4.07
C GLN A 207 6.49 7.02 4.74
N TYR A 208 6.43 5.76 5.14
CA TYR A 208 7.60 5.02 5.58
C TYR A 208 8.27 4.35 4.38
N ILE A 209 9.59 4.41 4.36
CA ILE A 209 10.44 3.72 3.40
C ILE A 209 11.49 2.92 4.16
N ARG A 210 12.11 1.97 3.49
CA ARG A 210 13.19 1.17 4.07
C ARG A 210 14.35 1.02 3.12
N ILE A 211 15.54 1.00 3.69
CA ILE A 211 16.77 0.55 3.04
C ILE A 211 17.37 -0.49 3.97
N ASP A 212 17.53 -1.73 3.49
CA ASP A 212 17.97 -2.85 4.31
C ASP A 212 17.13 -2.96 5.62
N GLU A 213 17.79 -2.92 6.77
CA GLU A 213 17.19 -2.94 8.11
C GLU A 213 16.71 -1.57 8.60
N GLU A 214 17.18 -0.48 7.99
CA GLU A 214 16.81 0.86 8.41
C GLU A 214 15.41 1.21 7.91
N ARG A 215 14.57 1.73 8.82
CA ARG A 215 13.29 2.35 8.47
C ARG A 215 13.46 3.86 8.54
N MET A 216 12.88 4.56 7.59
CA MET A 216 12.89 6.02 7.54
C MET A 216 11.48 6.51 7.27
N GLN A 217 11.12 7.66 7.84
CA GLN A 217 9.86 8.33 7.55
C GLN A 217 10.15 9.52 6.65
N ILE A 218 9.44 9.65 5.54
CA ILE A 218 9.50 10.84 4.69
C ILE A 218 8.82 11.98 5.45
N VAL A 219 9.61 12.99 5.82
CA VAL A 219 9.16 14.20 6.52
C VAL A 219 8.73 15.26 5.52
N GLU A 220 9.34 15.28 4.34
CA GLU A 220 9.01 16.27 3.32
C GLU A 220 9.40 15.75 1.93
N VAL A 221 8.58 16.05 0.93
CA VAL A 221 8.95 15.96 -0.49
C VAL A 221 9.10 17.39 -0.98
N PRO A 222 10.33 17.91 -1.12
CA PRO A 222 10.56 19.32 -1.41
C PRO A 222 9.84 19.79 -2.67
N SER A 223 8.89 20.70 -2.48
CA SER A 223 8.14 21.35 -3.54
C SER A 223 8.74 22.71 -3.85
N THR A 224 8.66 23.13 -5.11
CA THR A 224 8.94 24.53 -5.49
C THR A 224 7.78 25.45 -5.09
N GLY A 225 6.58 24.89 -4.90
CA GLY A 225 5.33 25.62 -4.69
C GLY A 225 4.67 26.10 -5.98
N GLN A 226 5.37 26.00 -7.12
CA GLN A 226 4.84 26.40 -8.43
C GLN A 226 4.04 25.27 -9.09
N ARG A 227 3.09 25.66 -9.93
CA ARG A 227 2.22 24.76 -10.67
C ARG A 227 2.18 25.10 -12.15
N LEU A 228 1.98 24.09 -12.98
CA LEU A 228 1.74 24.27 -14.40
C LEU A 228 0.40 24.96 -14.64
N VAL A 229 0.42 26.04 -15.42
CA VAL A 229 -0.77 26.84 -15.75
C VAL A 229 -1.57 26.24 -16.91
N LYS A 230 -0.93 25.40 -17.73
CA LYS A 230 -1.54 24.65 -18.84
C LYS A 230 -0.91 23.27 -18.97
N GLU A 231 -1.54 22.42 -19.78
CA GLU A 231 -0.97 21.11 -20.12
C GLU A 231 0.31 21.26 -20.96
N VAL A 232 1.27 20.38 -20.69
CA VAL A 232 2.57 20.35 -21.38
C VAL A 232 2.68 19.00 -22.07
N GLY A 233 2.68 19.00 -23.41
CA GLY A 233 2.88 17.79 -24.21
C GLY A 233 4.34 17.32 -24.21
N ARG A 234 4.67 16.29 -25.00
CA ARG A 234 6.05 15.76 -25.12
C ARG A 234 7.04 16.62 -25.92
N VAL A 235 6.54 17.62 -26.62
CA VAL A 235 7.33 18.46 -27.54
C VAL A 235 7.78 19.78 -26.90
N PRO A 236 6.92 20.55 -26.21
CA PRO A 236 7.35 21.82 -25.63
C PRO A 236 8.44 21.64 -24.58
N ASP A 237 9.40 22.55 -24.63
CA ASP A 237 10.52 22.82 -23.71
C ASP A 237 10.26 24.09 -22.87
N GLU A 238 9.02 24.57 -22.87
CA GLU A 238 8.56 25.75 -22.15
C GLU A 238 7.41 25.38 -21.22
N LEU A 239 7.57 25.72 -19.94
CA LEU A 239 6.58 25.48 -18.89
C LEU A 239 6.01 26.82 -18.45
N PHE A 240 4.71 27.01 -18.63
CA PHE A 240 4.00 28.18 -18.13
C PHE A 240 3.62 27.87 -16.69
N VAL A 241 4.08 28.69 -15.75
CA VAL A 241 4.00 28.40 -14.31
C VAL A 241 3.28 29.51 -13.55
N SER A 242 2.76 29.16 -12.38
CA SER A 242 2.00 30.05 -11.49
C SER A 242 2.85 31.15 -10.82
N GLY A 243 4.05 31.40 -11.33
CA GLY A 243 5.13 32.17 -10.72
C GLY A 243 6.46 31.44 -10.89
N ALA A 244 7.59 32.13 -10.76
CA ALA A 244 8.93 31.52 -10.81
C ALA A 244 9.84 31.95 -9.63
N ASP A 245 9.28 32.53 -8.56
CA ASP A 245 10.06 32.90 -7.38
C ASP A 245 10.70 31.68 -6.73
N GLY A 246 12.00 31.78 -6.42
CA GLY A 246 12.77 30.69 -5.82
C GLY A 246 13.33 29.64 -6.79
N ILE A 247 12.97 29.68 -8.08
CA ILE A 247 13.55 28.81 -9.12
C ILE A 247 14.79 29.48 -9.72
N GLU A 248 15.88 28.73 -9.87
CA GLU A 248 17.13 29.23 -10.46
C GLU A 248 17.55 28.50 -11.74
N ILE A 249 18.30 29.18 -12.62
CA ILE A 249 18.86 28.55 -13.82
C ILE A 249 19.94 27.53 -13.41
N GLY A 250 19.87 26.33 -13.98
CA GLY A 250 20.69 25.15 -13.67
C GLY A 250 20.10 24.25 -12.60
N GLU A 251 18.95 24.61 -12.04
CA GLU A 251 18.22 23.79 -11.08
C GLU A 251 17.55 22.59 -11.78
N ILE A 252 17.52 21.44 -11.11
CA ILE A 252 16.81 20.26 -11.60
C ILE A 252 15.47 20.18 -10.89
N ILE A 253 14.41 20.41 -11.64
CA ILE A 253 13.03 20.31 -11.18
C ILE A 253 12.42 18.99 -11.66
N ARG A 254 11.33 18.58 -11.00
CA ARG A 254 10.56 17.40 -11.34
C ARG A 254 9.11 17.77 -11.55
N VAL A 255 8.52 17.28 -12.64
CA VAL A 255 7.07 17.23 -12.83
C VAL A 255 6.68 15.77 -13.04
N ASP A 256 5.73 15.28 -12.26
CA ASP A 256 5.41 13.85 -12.18
C ASP A 256 6.66 12.99 -11.91
N ALA A 257 7.04 12.14 -12.87
CA ALA A 257 8.24 11.29 -12.82
C ALA A 257 9.39 11.77 -13.74
N GLU A 258 9.23 12.92 -14.40
CA GLU A 258 10.22 13.47 -15.31
C GLU A 258 11.08 14.52 -14.62
N LEU A 259 12.40 14.45 -14.83
CA LEU A 259 13.36 15.47 -14.41
C LEU A 259 13.66 16.41 -15.58
N LEU A 260 13.66 17.70 -15.27
CA LEU A 260 13.91 18.78 -16.21
C LEU A 260 14.97 19.71 -15.62
N GLU A 261 15.97 20.10 -16.40
CA GLU A 261 16.96 21.11 -16.00
C GLU A 261 16.49 22.48 -16.47
N VAL A 262 16.42 23.45 -15.57
CA VAL A 262 16.02 24.82 -15.88
C VAL A 262 17.15 25.50 -16.66
N THR A 263 16.88 25.89 -17.90
CA THR A 263 17.86 26.54 -18.79
C THR A 263 17.65 28.04 -18.90
N GLY A 264 16.45 28.53 -18.56
CA GLY A 264 16.09 29.94 -18.64
C GLY A 264 14.77 30.26 -17.94
N LEU A 265 14.60 31.53 -17.57
CA LEU A 265 13.41 32.07 -16.90
C LEU A 265 12.97 33.34 -17.61
N ARG A 266 11.68 33.45 -17.92
CA ARG A 266 11.05 34.55 -18.64
C ARG A 266 9.75 34.96 -17.95
N ALA A 267 9.30 36.18 -18.18
CA ALA A 267 8.05 36.72 -17.64
C ALA A 267 7.12 37.23 -18.77
N ASP A 268 7.25 36.67 -19.97
CA ASP A 268 6.54 37.07 -21.19
C ASP A 268 5.53 36.01 -21.67
N GLY A 269 5.11 35.11 -20.79
CA GLY A 269 4.18 34.03 -21.10
C GLY A 269 2.77 34.55 -21.37
N ASP A 270 2.46 34.78 -22.64
CA ASP A 270 1.14 35.23 -23.08
C ASP A 270 0.18 34.04 -23.31
N LEU A 271 -0.96 34.07 -22.62
CA LEU A 271 -2.08 33.14 -22.80
C LEU A 271 -3.35 33.85 -23.31
N SER A 272 -3.19 35.06 -23.85
CA SER A 272 -4.25 35.94 -24.34
C SER A 272 -5.29 36.24 -23.27
N ILE A 273 -4.82 36.53 -22.05
CA ILE A 273 -5.64 36.97 -20.93
C ILE A 273 -5.27 38.41 -20.62
N ALA A 274 -6.28 39.28 -20.52
CA ALA A 274 -6.09 40.70 -20.26
C ALA A 274 -7.02 41.19 -19.14
N LEU A 275 -6.78 42.42 -18.69
CA LEU A 275 -7.71 43.15 -17.83
C LEU A 275 -8.91 43.67 -18.64
N ASP A 276 -10.14 43.36 -18.22
CA ASP A 276 -11.33 43.83 -18.94
C ASP A 276 -11.54 45.33 -18.74
N VAL A 277 -11.13 45.84 -17.58
CA VAL A 277 -11.26 47.24 -17.17
C VAL A 277 -9.97 47.79 -16.61
N SER A 278 -9.79 49.11 -16.74
CA SER A 278 -8.65 49.79 -16.13
C SER A 278 -8.68 49.64 -14.61
N VAL A 279 -7.51 49.41 -14.02
CA VAL A 279 -7.33 49.25 -12.57
C VAL A 279 -6.36 50.32 -12.05
N GLY A 280 -6.69 50.91 -10.91
CA GLY A 280 -5.84 51.81 -10.16
C GLY A 280 -4.76 51.08 -9.36
N SER A 281 -3.75 51.82 -8.87
CA SER A 281 -2.65 51.25 -8.08
C SER A 281 -3.05 50.81 -6.67
N SER A 282 -4.24 51.18 -6.19
CA SER A 282 -4.77 50.77 -4.88
C SER A 282 -5.83 49.68 -4.97
N ASP A 283 -6.19 49.26 -6.17
CA ASP A 283 -7.31 48.35 -6.38
C ASP A 283 -6.86 46.92 -6.10
N ILE A 284 -7.59 46.25 -5.21
CA ILE A 284 -7.34 44.87 -4.74
C ILE A 284 -8.32 43.86 -5.36
N VAL A 285 -9.12 44.32 -6.33
CA VAL A 285 -10.07 43.54 -7.09
C VAL A 285 -9.87 43.90 -8.56
N ILE A 286 -9.67 42.90 -9.42
CA ILE A 286 -9.44 43.09 -10.87
C ILE A 286 -10.43 42.27 -11.68
N SER A 287 -10.89 42.79 -12.83
CA SER A 287 -11.75 42.05 -13.78
C SER A 287 -10.90 41.41 -14.85
N VAL A 288 -11.24 40.18 -15.21
CA VAL A 288 -10.62 39.43 -16.30
C VAL A 288 -11.68 38.60 -17.04
N ASP A 289 -11.46 38.37 -18.33
CA ASP A 289 -12.40 37.66 -19.19
C ASP A 289 -12.76 36.26 -18.67
N ASN A 290 -11.83 35.60 -17.96
CA ASN A 290 -12.01 34.26 -17.42
C ASN A 290 -11.37 34.09 -16.02
N PRO A 291 -12.07 34.46 -14.93
CA PRO A 291 -11.53 34.36 -13.58
C PRO A 291 -11.32 32.90 -13.13
N ALA A 292 -12.06 31.95 -13.71
CA ALA A 292 -11.91 30.52 -13.42
C ALA A 292 -10.59 29.93 -13.95
N PHE A 293 -9.89 30.67 -14.83
CA PHE A 293 -8.54 30.32 -15.23
C PHE A 293 -7.55 30.39 -14.06
N PHE A 294 -7.76 31.28 -13.09
CA PHE A 294 -6.77 31.51 -12.05
C PHE A 294 -7.04 30.68 -10.80
N ALA A 295 -5.98 30.25 -10.13
CA ALA A 295 -6.05 29.66 -8.80
C ALA A 295 -5.38 30.59 -7.77
N ALA A 296 -5.75 30.43 -6.50
CA ALA A 296 -5.09 31.15 -5.42
C ALA A 296 -3.58 30.84 -5.40
N GLY A 297 -2.76 31.87 -5.17
CA GLY A 297 -1.30 31.81 -5.21
C GLY A 297 -0.68 31.98 -6.59
N TYR A 298 -1.46 32.15 -7.66
CA TYR A 298 -0.92 32.45 -8.98
C TYR A 298 -0.33 33.85 -9.00
N VAL A 299 0.86 34.01 -9.56
CA VAL A 299 1.50 35.30 -9.79
C VAL A 299 1.49 35.60 -11.28
N VAL A 300 0.96 36.77 -11.65
CA VAL A 300 0.95 37.28 -13.03
C VAL A 300 1.59 38.66 -13.12
N HIS A 301 2.03 38.98 -14.32
CA HIS A 301 2.71 40.21 -14.66
C HIS A 301 1.80 41.13 -15.45
N ALA A 302 1.56 42.33 -14.91
CA ALA A 302 0.99 43.45 -15.63
C ALA A 302 2.08 44.51 -15.83
N GLY A 303 2.72 44.50 -17.01
CA GLY A 303 3.92 45.29 -17.27
C GLY A 303 5.07 44.92 -16.32
N ASN A 304 5.51 45.85 -15.46
CA ASN A 304 6.57 45.61 -14.47
C ASN A 304 6.04 45.24 -13.07
N GLU A 305 4.72 45.14 -12.92
CA GLU A 305 4.09 44.79 -11.65
C GLU A 305 3.79 43.29 -11.60
N GLN A 306 4.08 42.66 -10.47
CA GLN A 306 3.61 41.31 -10.16
C GLN A 306 2.38 41.39 -9.24
N ILE A 307 1.37 40.61 -9.59
CA ILE A 307 0.07 40.54 -8.93
C ILE A 307 -0.16 39.09 -8.50
N GLU A 308 -0.37 38.85 -7.21
CA GLU A 308 -0.73 37.53 -6.68
C GLU A 308 -2.25 37.41 -6.59
N ILE A 309 -2.79 36.32 -7.13
CA ILE A 309 -4.21 36.02 -7.10
C ILE A 309 -4.57 35.38 -5.76
N GLU A 310 -5.48 35.99 -5.01
CA GLU A 310 -6.00 35.42 -3.77
C GLU A 310 -7.18 34.46 -4.04
N GLY A 311 -7.89 34.67 -5.15
CA GLY A 311 -8.97 33.79 -5.63
C GLY A 311 -10.06 34.55 -6.39
N ALA A 312 -10.98 33.80 -7.00
CA ALA A 312 -12.18 34.38 -7.63
C ALA A 312 -13.17 34.92 -6.60
N VAL A 313 -13.87 35.99 -6.97
CA VAL A 313 -14.96 36.57 -6.17
C VAL A 313 -16.22 35.70 -6.35
N GLU A 314 -16.76 35.14 -5.27
CA GLU A 314 -17.76 34.06 -5.32
C GLU A 314 -19.22 34.58 -5.49
N THR A 315 -20.03 33.91 -6.32
CA THR A 315 -21.48 34.19 -6.57
C THR A 315 -22.42 33.83 -5.40
N GLY A 316 -21.92 33.25 -4.32
CA GLY A 316 -22.69 32.92 -3.13
C GLY A 316 -23.68 31.73 -3.22
N ARG A 317 -23.76 30.97 -4.32
CA ARG A 317 -24.65 29.79 -4.46
C ARG A 317 -23.90 28.47 -4.28
N VAL A 318 -24.53 27.52 -3.59
CA VAL A 318 -23.98 26.18 -3.33
C VAL A 318 -25.04 25.10 -3.52
N LEU A 319 -24.58 23.90 -3.82
CA LEU A 319 -25.39 22.70 -3.80
C LEU A 319 -25.89 22.45 -2.37
N ALA A 320 -27.20 22.44 -2.17
CA ALA A 320 -27.79 22.28 -0.85
C ALA A 320 -27.61 20.85 -0.33
N ILE A 321 -27.68 19.85 -1.22
CA ILE A 321 -27.63 18.44 -0.88
C ILE A 321 -26.69 17.72 -1.86
N ALA A 322 -25.85 16.83 -1.34
CA ALA A 322 -24.96 16.02 -2.16
C ALA A 322 -25.74 15.32 -3.27
N THR A 323 -25.18 15.35 -4.48
CA THR A 323 -25.83 14.86 -5.71
C THR A 323 -24.91 13.86 -6.38
N GLY A 324 -25.43 12.69 -6.74
CA GLY A 324 -24.71 11.67 -7.51
C GLY A 324 -24.75 11.91 -9.02
N ARG A 325 -23.86 11.23 -9.75
CA ARG A 325 -23.70 11.34 -11.22
C ARG A 325 -24.96 11.12 -12.08
N ALA A 326 -25.98 10.44 -11.55
CA ALA A 326 -27.21 10.10 -12.29
C ALA A 326 -28.38 11.05 -12.02
N GLN A 327 -28.23 12.01 -11.10
CA GLN A 327 -29.29 12.93 -10.74
C GLN A 327 -29.25 14.15 -11.65
N SER A 328 -30.28 14.34 -12.48
CA SER A 328 -30.46 15.49 -13.36
C SER A 328 -31.24 16.63 -12.72
N THR A 329 -31.81 16.43 -11.53
CA THR A 329 -32.41 17.52 -10.75
C THR A 329 -31.64 17.67 -9.45
N ILE A 330 -31.15 18.89 -9.19
CA ILE A 330 -30.32 19.20 -8.03
C ILE A 330 -31.01 20.20 -7.12
N SER A 331 -30.74 20.12 -5.81
CA SER A 331 -31.17 21.12 -4.84
C SER A 331 -30.07 22.14 -4.60
N VAL A 332 -30.39 23.41 -4.72
CA VAL A 332 -29.44 24.52 -4.60
C VAL A 332 -29.84 25.46 -3.46
N SER A 333 -28.87 26.19 -2.90
CA SER A 333 -29.12 27.16 -1.83
C SER A 333 -30.01 28.33 -2.28
N GLY A 334 -30.18 28.51 -3.60
CA GLY A 334 -31.14 29.38 -4.26
C GLY A 334 -30.98 29.27 -5.77
N THR A 335 -32.03 29.60 -6.53
CA THR A 335 -32.03 29.53 -8.02
C THR A 335 -31.84 30.88 -8.69
N VAL A 336 -31.62 31.93 -7.90
CA VAL A 336 -31.35 33.29 -8.41
C VAL A 336 -29.92 33.34 -8.94
N GLY A 337 -29.74 33.79 -10.20
CA GLY A 337 -28.46 33.79 -10.92
C GLY A 337 -28.22 32.56 -11.81
N ILE A 338 -29.18 31.63 -11.85
CA ILE A 338 -29.19 30.48 -12.78
C ILE A 338 -30.30 30.74 -13.79
N GLU A 339 -30.04 30.55 -15.08
CA GLU A 339 -31.01 30.79 -16.16
C GLU A 339 -31.26 29.52 -16.98
N VAL A 340 -32.47 29.36 -17.54
CA VAL A 340 -32.78 28.24 -18.44
C VAL A 340 -32.01 28.45 -19.75
N GLY A 341 -31.26 27.44 -20.17
CA GLY A 341 -30.33 27.48 -21.30
C GLY A 341 -28.91 27.89 -20.92
N ALA A 342 -28.67 28.36 -19.69
CA ALA A 342 -27.32 28.70 -19.26
C ALA A 342 -26.48 27.45 -19.03
N ARG A 343 -25.19 27.55 -19.37
CA ARG A 343 -24.19 26.58 -18.93
C ARG A 343 -23.63 26.99 -17.57
N ILE A 344 -23.69 26.06 -16.64
CA ILE A 344 -23.15 26.20 -15.28
C ILE A 344 -22.09 25.13 -15.04
N ARG A 345 -21.18 25.39 -14.12
CA ARG A 345 -20.12 24.45 -13.74
C ARG A 345 -20.19 24.11 -12.26
N MET A 346 -20.04 22.83 -11.95
CA MET A 346 -19.81 22.32 -10.60
C MET A 346 -18.56 21.44 -10.62
N GLY A 347 -17.49 21.85 -9.93
CA GLY A 347 -16.19 21.19 -10.03
C GLY A 347 -15.67 21.18 -11.48
N GLU A 348 -15.40 20.00 -12.02
CA GLU A 348 -14.96 19.81 -13.41
C GLU A 348 -16.08 19.55 -14.41
N GLU A 349 -17.33 19.43 -13.93
CA GLU A 349 -18.46 19.07 -14.77
C GLU A 349 -19.21 20.31 -15.29
N LEU A 350 -19.47 20.33 -16.60
CA LEU A 350 -20.36 21.30 -17.24
C LEU A 350 -21.79 20.76 -17.27
N LEU A 351 -22.76 21.63 -16.97
CA LEU A 351 -24.17 21.28 -16.93
C LEU A 351 -24.98 22.35 -17.66
N GLU A 352 -25.94 21.94 -18.48
CA GLU A 352 -26.86 22.86 -19.14
C GLU A 352 -28.17 22.91 -18.36
N VAL A 353 -28.67 24.11 -18.10
CA VAL A 353 -29.89 24.29 -17.31
C VAL A 353 -31.13 24.11 -18.17
N LEU A 354 -31.83 22.99 -18.00
CA LEU A 354 -33.05 22.66 -18.74
C LEU A 354 -34.30 23.32 -18.16
N SER A 355 -34.39 23.43 -16.84
CA SER A 355 -35.51 24.10 -16.17
C SER A 355 -35.18 24.50 -14.74
N ILE A 356 -35.90 25.50 -14.23
CA ILE A 356 -35.67 26.06 -12.89
C ILE A 356 -36.99 26.05 -12.11
N GLU A 357 -36.92 25.54 -10.88
CA GLU A 357 -37.99 25.57 -9.88
C GLU A 357 -37.48 26.24 -8.59
N PRO A 358 -38.34 26.61 -7.63
CA PRO A 358 -37.88 27.20 -6.38
C PRO A 358 -36.96 26.24 -5.61
N ALA A 359 -35.66 26.59 -5.51
CA ALA A 359 -34.59 25.82 -4.87
C ALA A 359 -34.18 24.50 -5.57
N THR A 360 -34.66 24.24 -6.78
CA THR A 360 -34.26 23.08 -7.59
C THR A 360 -33.97 23.47 -9.04
N VAL A 361 -32.94 22.85 -9.62
CA VAL A 361 -32.56 23.07 -11.01
C VAL A 361 -32.51 21.73 -11.72
N THR A 362 -33.14 21.63 -12.88
CA THR A 362 -33.03 20.48 -13.78
C THR A 362 -31.97 20.77 -14.82
N LEU A 363 -31.07 19.81 -15.00
CA LEU A 363 -29.81 19.93 -15.71
C LEU A 363 -29.66 18.78 -16.71
N GLU A 364 -29.07 19.10 -17.85
CA GLU A 364 -28.33 18.12 -18.65
C GLU A 364 -26.94 17.98 -18.06
N ARG A 365 -26.51 16.73 -17.83
CA ARG A 365 -25.25 16.40 -17.16
C ARG A 365 -24.18 16.16 -18.21
N GLY A 366 -22.96 16.64 -17.99
CA GLY A 366 -21.84 16.38 -18.90
C GLY A 366 -21.97 17.15 -20.22
N ALA A 367 -22.38 18.41 -20.15
CA ALA A 367 -22.48 19.28 -21.32
C ALA A 367 -21.10 19.49 -21.97
N ASN A 368 -21.10 19.83 -23.26
CA ASN A 368 -19.87 20.02 -24.02
C ASN A 368 -19.15 21.29 -23.59
N ASP A 369 -17.82 21.28 -23.63
CA ASP A 369 -17.00 22.49 -23.52
C ASP A 369 -17.11 23.37 -24.79
N LEU A 370 -16.44 24.52 -24.78
CA LEU A 370 -16.45 25.48 -25.90
C LEU A 370 -15.81 24.91 -27.18
N ASP A 371 -14.99 23.87 -27.05
CA ASP A 371 -14.35 23.16 -28.17
C ASP A 371 -15.19 21.95 -28.65
N GLY A 372 -16.35 21.71 -28.02
CA GLY A 372 -17.27 20.62 -28.36
C GLY A 372 -16.93 19.27 -27.74
N ASN A 373 -16.04 19.19 -26.76
CA ASN A 373 -15.70 17.95 -26.06
C ASN A 373 -16.67 17.69 -24.89
N ASP A 374 -17.11 16.44 -24.74
CA ASP A 374 -18.01 16.02 -23.66
C ASP A 374 -17.33 16.13 -22.28
N THR A 375 -18.02 16.68 -21.27
CA THR A 375 -17.60 16.54 -19.87
C THR A 375 -18.27 15.33 -19.20
N THR A 376 -17.61 14.71 -18.20
CA THR A 376 -18.15 13.51 -17.55
C THR A 376 -19.00 13.86 -16.33
N ALA A 377 -20.20 13.28 -16.23
CA ALA A 377 -21.08 13.49 -15.08
C ALA A 377 -20.44 13.00 -13.76
N ALA A 378 -20.35 13.88 -12.76
CA ALA A 378 -19.67 13.63 -11.49
C ALA A 378 -20.61 13.63 -10.27
N GLY A 379 -20.11 13.15 -9.12
CA GLY A 379 -20.78 13.33 -7.84
C GLY A 379 -20.30 14.61 -7.16
N HIS A 380 -21.22 15.37 -6.56
CA HIS A 380 -20.92 16.64 -5.90
C HIS A 380 -21.39 16.61 -4.44
N THR A 381 -20.58 17.11 -3.51
CA THR A 381 -20.94 17.17 -2.09
C THR A 381 -21.82 18.38 -1.78
N SER A 382 -22.61 18.32 -0.71
CA SER A 382 -23.30 19.52 -0.19
C SER A 382 -22.27 20.62 0.10
N GLY A 383 -22.59 21.86 -0.27
CA GLY A 383 -21.67 22.98 -0.24
C GLY A 383 -20.86 23.19 -1.52
N ALA A 384 -20.93 22.27 -2.51
CA ALA A 384 -20.26 22.44 -3.79
C ALA A 384 -20.73 23.73 -4.50
N ARG A 385 -19.80 24.54 -4.97
CA ARG A 385 -20.07 25.86 -5.55
C ARG A 385 -20.58 25.74 -6.99
N ILE A 386 -21.46 26.67 -7.38
CA ILE A 386 -22.02 26.76 -8.73
C ILE A 386 -21.44 28.00 -9.41
N LEU A 387 -20.76 27.80 -10.53
CA LEU A 387 -20.16 28.86 -11.34
C LEU A 387 -20.98 29.07 -12.62
N LYS A 388 -21.28 30.31 -13.00
CA LYS A 388 -21.88 30.68 -14.29
C LYS A 388 -20.76 30.82 -15.31
N LEU A 389 -20.93 30.25 -16.50
CA LEU A 389 -20.01 30.46 -17.63
C LEU A 389 -20.68 31.40 -18.62
N VAL A 390 -20.00 32.48 -18.99
CA VAL A 390 -20.42 33.33 -20.11
C VAL A 390 -19.95 32.63 -21.38
N GLU A 391 -20.89 32.31 -22.28
CA GLU A 391 -20.56 31.88 -23.64
C GLU A 391 -20.38 33.11 -24.52
N GLU A 392 -19.32 33.15 -25.33
CA GLU A 392 -19.26 34.04 -26.49
C GLU A 392 -20.33 33.60 -27.49
N LEU A 393 -21.26 34.51 -27.81
CA LEU A 393 -22.24 34.30 -28.88
C LEU A 393 -21.51 34.25 -30.23
N GLU A 394 -21.72 33.18 -31.00
CA GLU A 394 -21.21 33.07 -32.36
C GLU A 394 -21.62 34.28 -33.23
N GLU A 395 -20.67 34.78 -34.03
CA GLU A 395 -20.90 35.71 -35.12
C GLU A 395 -21.93 35.13 -36.12
N ASP A 396 -23.19 35.59 -36.10
CA ASP A 396 -23.89 35.89 -37.35
C ASP A 396 -25.21 36.68 -37.18
N ALA A 397 -25.32 37.70 -38.04
CA ALA A 397 -26.50 38.51 -38.44
C ALA A 397 -26.98 39.67 -37.53
N ASP A 398 -26.47 40.86 -37.85
CA ASP A 398 -27.14 42.17 -37.71
C ASP A 398 -27.72 42.54 -36.32
N VAL A 399 -26.94 42.34 -35.25
CA VAL A 399 -27.20 42.94 -33.94
C VAL A 399 -25.99 43.79 -33.54
N GLU A 400 -26.21 45.06 -33.20
CA GLU A 400 -25.21 45.94 -32.59
C GLU A 400 -24.65 45.31 -31.29
N PRO A 401 -23.40 45.61 -30.91
CA PRO A 401 -22.72 44.96 -29.79
C PRO A 401 -23.36 45.32 -28.44
N ASP A 402 -23.03 44.53 -27.42
CA ASP A 402 -23.31 44.72 -25.99
C ASP A 402 -24.65 44.13 -25.50
N ASP A 403 -24.69 42.82 -25.25
CA ASP A 403 -25.61 42.30 -24.24
C ASP A 403 -24.95 42.45 -22.86
N PRO A 404 -25.49 43.26 -21.92
CA PRO A 404 -24.94 43.36 -20.59
C PRO A 404 -25.18 42.04 -19.82
N ASP A 405 -24.18 41.58 -19.07
CA ASP A 405 -24.13 40.28 -18.36
C ASP A 405 -25.31 40.02 -17.37
N THR A 406 -25.98 41.08 -16.88
CA THR A 406 -27.24 40.96 -16.09
C THR A 406 -28.52 41.25 -16.89
N GLY A 407 -28.40 41.72 -18.13
CA GLY A 407 -29.50 42.27 -18.93
C GLY A 407 -30.09 43.57 -18.35
N GLN A 408 -29.50 44.12 -17.27
CA GLN A 408 -30.06 45.26 -16.56
C GLN A 408 -29.30 46.56 -16.82
N THR A 409 -30.03 47.66 -16.77
CA THR A 409 -29.49 49.02 -16.89
C THR A 409 -30.09 49.95 -15.85
N LEU A 410 -29.39 51.05 -15.55
CA LEU A 410 -29.93 52.12 -14.73
C LEU A 410 -31.13 52.80 -15.38
N LEU A 411 -32.23 52.94 -14.66
CA LEU A 411 -33.39 53.70 -15.14
C LEU A 411 -33.27 55.21 -14.89
N GLU A 412 -32.34 55.63 -14.05
CA GLU A 412 -32.03 57.03 -13.75
C GLU A 412 -30.54 57.27 -13.59
N THR A 413 -30.11 58.53 -13.64
CA THR A 413 -28.71 58.89 -13.35
C THR A 413 -28.42 58.63 -11.87
N LEU A 414 -27.38 57.87 -11.58
CA LEU A 414 -26.94 57.56 -10.22
C LEU A 414 -25.86 58.56 -9.79
N SER A 415 -26.07 59.25 -8.66
CA SER A 415 -25.06 60.17 -8.11
C SER A 415 -24.04 59.44 -7.23
N VAL A 416 -22.87 60.04 -6.99
CA VAL A 416 -21.80 59.46 -6.13
C VAL A 416 -22.23 59.15 -4.68
N THR A 417 -23.30 59.78 -4.18
CA THR A 417 -23.80 59.57 -2.81
C THR A 417 -25.03 58.66 -2.73
N ALA A 418 -25.57 58.23 -3.86
CA ALA A 418 -26.80 57.44 -3.89
C ALA A 418 -26.56 56.03 -3.33
N THR A 419 -27.35 55.65 -2.32
CA THR A 419 -27.37 54.30 -1.72
C THR A 419 -28.52 53.44 -2.24
N THR A 420 -29.24 53.96 -3.23
CA THR A 420 -30.38 53.31 -3.87
C THR A 420 -30.21 53.46 -5.38
N VAL A 421 -30.41 52.36 -6.10
CA VAL A 421 -30.20 52.26 -7.54
C VAL A 421 -31.50 51.80 -8.17
N VAL A 422 -32.01 52.54 -9.15
CA VAL A 422 -33.22 52.14 -9.89
C VAL A 422 -32.79 51.48 -11.19
N VAL A 423 -33.27 50.26 -11.39
CA VAL A 423 -32.80 49.35 -12.44
C VAL A 423 -33.95 48.88 -13.33
N SER A 424 -33.66 48.50 -14.58
CA SER A 424 -34.66 48.05 -15.56
C SER A 424 -35.45 46.81 -15.09
N GLY A 425 -34.86 46.06 -14.18
CA GLY A 425 -35.37 44.83 -13.57
C GLY A 425 -34.37 44.33 -12.53
N ILE A 426 -34.78 43.36 -11.73
CA ILE A 426 -33.91 42.70 -10.74
C ILE A 426 -33.60 41.25 -11.13
N THR A 427 -33.98 40.84 -12.35
CA THR A 427 -33.58 39.56 -12.90
C THR A 427 -32.05 39.54 -13.01
N GLY A 428 -31.41 38.51 -12.49
CA GLY A 428 -29.94 38.42 -12.41
C GLY A 428 -29.28 39.22 -11.27
N ILE A 429 -30.04 40.00 -10.49
CA ILE A 429 -29.49 40.83 -9.41
C ILE A 429 -30.03 40.39 -8.04
N SER A 430 -29.13 39.97 -7.13
CA SER A 430 -29.50 39.49 -5.79
C SER A 430 -28.95 40.37 -4.66
N SER A 431 -29.64 40.32 -3.52
CA SER A 431 -29.12 40.89 -2.27
C SER A 431 -27.96 40.06 -1.75
N GLY A 432 -26.84 40.70 -1.43
CA GLY A 432 -25.58 40.13 -0.97
C GLY A 432 -24.46 40.24 -2.01
N ASP A 433 -24.83 40.22 -3.29
CA ASP A 433 -23.90 40.09 -4.40
C ASP A 433 -23.34 41.47 -4.80
N THR A 434 -22.17 41.47 -5.45
CA THR A 434 -21.51 42.68 -5.97
C THR A 434 -21.65 42.70 -7.49
N TYR A 435 -21.86 43.89 -8.03
CA TYR A 435 -22.07 44.11 -9.46
C TYR A 435 -21.31 45.35 -9.91
N GLN A 436 -20.88 45.35 -11.17
CA GLN A 436 -20.18 46.48 -11.75
C GLN A 436 -21.14 47.43 -12.48
N ILE A 437 -20.97 48.73 -12.24
CA ILE A 437 -21.59 49.81 -13.02
C ILE A 437 -20.46 50.74 -13.47
N GLY A 438 -20.18 50.81 -14.77
CA GLY A 438 -19.00 51.54 -15.26
C GLY A 438 -17.70 51.00 -14.65
N SER A 439 -16.92 51.84 -13.97
CA SER A 439 -15.71 51.44 -13.24
C SER A 439 -15.93 51.23 -11.73
N GLU A 440 -17.18 51.21 -11.26
CA GLU A 440 -17.52 51.15 -9.84
C GLU A 440 -18.20 49.83 -9.47
N LEU A 441 -17.74 49.23 -8.36
CA LEU A 441 -18.36 48.07 -7.74
C LEU A 441 -19.42 48.48 -6.70
N VAL A 442 -20.56 47.81 -6.81
CA VAL A 442 -21.77 48.11 -6.04
C VAL A 442 -22.32 46.82 -5.45
N ARG A 443 -22.22 46.66 -4.12
CA ARG A 443 -22.81 45.52 -3.41
C ARG A 443 -24.27 45.77 -3.09
N VAL A 444 -25.15 44.86 -3.48
CA VAL A 444 -26.57 44.97 -3.18
C VAL A 444 -26.82 44.51 -1.75
N THR A 445 -27.39 45.38 -0.94
CA THR A 445 -27.76 45.13 0.46
C THR A 445 -29.21 44.73 0.64
N GLU A 446 -30.08 45.09 -0.32
CA GLU A 446 -31.50 44.74 -0.34
C GLU A 446 -32.05 44.86 -1.76
N THR A 447 -32.94 43.96 -2.17
CA THR A 447 -33.63 44.00 -3.48
C THR A 447 -35.13 44.28 -3.31
N GLN A 448 -35.64 45.23 -4.08
CA GLN A 448 -37.07 45.49 -4.29
C GLN A 448 -37.35 45.55 -5.80
N PRO A 449 -38.60 45.36 -6.27
CA PRO A 449 -38.91 45.45 -7.70
C PRO A 449 -38.40 46.76 -8.31
N ALA A 450 -37.48 46.66 -9.27
CA ALA A 450 -36.78 47.77 -9.95
C ALA A 450 -35.94 48.69 -9.05
N VAL A 451 -35.72 48.36 -7.78
CA VAL A 451 -34.96 49.19 -6.82
C VAL A 451 -34.00 48.34 -6.00
N LEU A 452 -32.72 48.67 -6.04
CA LEU A 452 -31.68 48.04 -5.25
C LEU A 452 -31.21 49.00 -4.16
N ARG A 453 -31.03 48.52 -2.94
CA ARG A 453 -30.32 49.24 -1.89
C ARG A 453 -28.88 48.76 -1.93
N VAL A 454 -27.91 49.67 -1.97
CA VAL A 454 -26.53 49.28 -2.28
C VAL A 454 -25.50 49.92 -1.36
N GLU A 455 -24.39 49.21 -1.17
CA GLU A 455 -23.11 49.72 -0.70
C GLU A 455 -22.25 50.06 -1.92
N ARG A 456 -21.75 51.29 -1.97
CA ARG A 456 -21.05 51.89 -3.12
C ARG A 456 -19.54 51.92 -2.89
N GLY A 457 -18.75 51.66 -3.93
CA GLY A 457 -17.29 51.71 -3.86
C GLY A 457 -16.71 50.54 -3.08
N VAL A 458 -17.26 49.34 -3.27
CA VAL A 458 -16.79 48.12 -2.60
C VAL A 458 -15.49 47.66 -3.25
N GLY A 459 -14.64 46.95 -2.51
CA GLY A 459 -13.35 46.47 -3.07
C GLY A 459 -12.34 47.56 -3.39
N GLY A 460 -12.59 48.81 -2.98
CA GLY A 460 -11.69 49.94 -3.20
C GLY A 460 -12.02 50.82 -4.40
N THR A 461 -13.04 50.47 -5.21
CA THR A 461 -13.40 51.28 -6.38
C THR A 461 -13.94 52.66 -6.00
N ASP A 462 -13.62 53.68 -6.79
CA ASP A 462 -14.12 55.03 -6.59
C ASP A 462 -15.63 55.13 -6.87
N ARG A 463 -16.35 55.86 -6.02
CA ARG A 463 -17.76 56.16 -6.26
C ARG A 463 -17.90 57.13 -7.42
N ALA A 464 -18.57 56.71 -8.48
CA ALA A 464 -18.75 57.50 -9.69
C ALA A 464 -20.21 57.93 -9.89
N GLU A 465 -20.40 58.95 -10.73
CA GLU A 465 -21.72 59.24 -11.29
C GLU A 465 -21.94 58.37 -12.52
N HIS A 466 -23.12 57.77 -12.64
CA HIS A 466 -23.47 56.90 -13.77
C HIS A 466 -24.67 57.45 -14.49
N SER A 467 -24.57 57.56 -15.81
CA SER A 467 -25.68 58.03 -16.64
C SER A 467 -26.84 57.04 -16.64
N ARG A 468 -28.05 57.56 -16.81
CA ARG A 468 -29.22 56.74 -17.15
C ARG A 468 -28.89 55.79 -18.31
N ARG A 469 -29.35 54.54 -18.19
CA ARG A 469 -29.08 53.37 -19.06
C ARG A 469 -27.68 52.79 -18.94
N ALA A 470 -26.87 53.21 -17.96
CA ALA A 470 -25.61 52.51 -17.71
C ALA A 470 -25.89 51.01 -17.43
N PRO A 471 -25.20 50.10 -18.12
CA PRO A 471 -25.35 48.65 -17.90
C PRO A 471 -24.84 48.25 -16.51
N ILE A 472 -25.39 47.14 -16.02
CA ILE A 472 -24.96 46.46 -14.80
C ILE A 472 -24.40 45.10 -15.21
N PHE A 473 -23.17 44.79 -14.82
CA PHE A 473 -22.50 43.53 -15.18
C PHE A 473 -22.43 42.58 -13.98
N ASP A 474 -22.45 41.27 -14.24
CA ASP A 474 -22.18 40.21 -13.27
C ASP A 474 -20.65 40.18 -13.05
N ASP A 475 -20.22 39.76 -11.87
CA ASP A 475 -18.86 40.03 -11.41
C ASP A 475 -17.84 38.96 -11.88
N ASN A 476 -17.07 39.25 -12.95
CA ASN A 476 -15.91 38.46 -13.44
C ASN A 476 -14.60 38.83 -12.70
N PHE A 477 -14.63 38.87 -11.37
CA PHE A 477 -13.54 39.45 -10.58
C PHE A 477 -12.63 38.44 -9.88
N LEU A 478 -11.36 38.82 -9.76
CA LEU A 478 -10.36 38.21 -8.89
C LEU A 478 -10.05 39.15 -7.72
N SER A 479 -10.00 38.61 -6.50
CA SER A 479 -9.32 39.26 -5.37
C SER A 479 -7.82 39.08 -5.55
N VAL A 480 -7.04 40.14 -5.38
CA VAL A 480 -5.60 40.13 -5.64
C VAL A 480 -4.81 40.92 -4.61
N GLN A 481 -3.58 40.47 -4.40
CA GLN A 481 -2.54 41.25 -3.75
C GLN A 481 -1.65 41.89 -4.83
N ARG A 482 -1.56 43.22 -4.80
CA ARG A 482 -0.84 44.04 -5.78
C ARG A 482 0.61 44.29 -5.37
N GLY A 483 1.52 44.38 -6.34
CA GLY A 483 2.92 44.75 -6.12
C GLY A 483 3.69 43.75 -5.25
N VAL A 484 3.48 42.45 -5.45
CA VAL A 484 4.17 41.41 -4.68
C VAL A 484 5.62 41.22 -5.12
N LEU A 485 6.37 40.40 -4.38
CA LEU A 485 7.74 39.96 -4.73
C LEU A 485 8.71 41.12 -5.04
N GLY A 486 8.54 42.25 -4.34
CA GLY A 486 9.40 43.42 -4.46
C GLY A 486 9.07 44.37 -5.61
N THR A 487 8.00 44.12 -6.36
CA THR A 487 7.46 45.07 -7.35
C THR A 487 6.62 46.18 -6.67
N SER A 488 6.04 47.09 -7.44
CA SER A 488 5.21 48.18 -6.90
C SER A 488 3.92 48.30 -7.68
N ALA A 489 2.80 48.42 -6.96
CA ALA A 489 1.48 48.54 -7.56
C ALA A 489 1.38 49.78 -8.46
N SER A 490 0.89 49.59 -9.68
CA SER A 490 0.75 50.63 -10.71
C SER A 490 -0.67 50.65 -11.27
N ALA A 491 -1.05 51.73 -11.95
CA ALA A 491 -2.32 51.74 -12.68
C ALA A 491 -2.11 51.07 -14.05
N HIS A 492 -3.09 50.30 -14.51
CA HIS A 492 -3.10 49.64 -15.81
C HIS A 492 -4.40 49.92 -16.54
N ASP A 493 -4.34 50.02 -17.87
CA ASP A 493 -5.51 50.28 -18.69
C ASP A 493 -6.25 48.98 -19.05
N ALA A 494 -7.54 49.07 -19.39
CA ALA A 494 -8.28 47.97 -19.99
C ALA A 494 -7.55 47.42 -21.23
N GLY A 495 -7.54 46.10 -21.39
CA GLY A 495 -6.78 45.38 -22.41
C GLY A 495 -5.29 45.22 -22.10
N THR A 496 -4.83 45.54 -20.89
CA THR A 496 -3.45 45.22 -20.48
C THR A 496 -3.31 43.71 -20.30
N ASP A 497 -2.34 43.10 -20.99
CA ASP A 497 -2.06 41.68 -20.91
C ASP A 497 -1.59 41.26 -19.51
N LEU A 498 -2.07 40.10 -19.05
CA LEU A 498 -1.64 39.42 -17.84
C LEU A 498 -0.74 38.25 -18.22
N LEU A 499 0.57 38.45 -18.09
CA LEU A 499 1.58 37.49 -18.52
C LEU A 499 1.98 36.55 -17.37
N PHE A 500 2.31 35.32 -17.70
CA PHE A 500 2.82 34.32 -16.77
C PHE A 500 4.34 34.18 -16.87
N ASP A 501 4.93 33.66 -15.80
CA ASP A 501 6.31 33.21 -15.85
C ASP A 501 6.43 31.95 -16.73
N VAL A 502 7.50 31.88 -17.49
CA VAL A 502 7.86 30.76 -18.37
C VAL A 502 9.23 30.23 -17.98
N ILE A 503 9.29 28.93 -17.73
CA ILE A 503 10.53 28.21 -17.48
C ILE A 503 10.95 27.49 -18.77
N GLU A 504 12.12 27.81 -19.28
CA GLU A 504 12.79 27.03 -20.34
C GLU A 504 13.49 25.84 -19.72
N VAL A 505 13.35 24.65 -20.32
CA VAL A 505 13.92 23.43 -19.76
C VAL A 505 14.63 22.56 -20.78
N GLU A 506 15.68 21.87 -20.34
CA GLU A 506 16.15 20.65 -20.98
C GLU A 506 15.40 19.46 -20.37
N ARG A 507 14.76 18.66 -21.23
CA ARG A 507 13.95 17.49 -20.84
C ARG A 507 14.78 16.21 -20.84
N GLU A 508 14.22 15.13 -20.29
CA GLU A 508 14.88 13.80 -20.26
C GLU A 508 16.19 13.78 -19.45
N VAL A 509 16.30 14.62 -18.42
CA VAL A 509 17.52 14.73 -17.63
C VAL A 509 17.65 13.54 -16.68
N GLN A 510 18.90 13.15 -16.38
CA GLN A 510 19.25 12.05 -15.46
C GLN A 510 18.57 10.70 -15.77
N GLY A 511 18.21 10.45 -17.04
CA GLY A 511 17.66 9.17 -17.51
C GLY A 511 16.16 8.98 -17.29
N THR A 512 15.46 10.01 -16.82
CA THR A 512 13.99 10.05 -16.87
C THR A 512 13.49 10.14 -18.30
N LYS A 513 12.21 9.84 -18.57
CA LYS A 513 11.63 9.90 -19.91
C LYS A 513 10.67 11.06 -20.05
N VAL A 514 10.65 11.64 -21.25
CA VAL A 514 9.67 12.66 -21.66
C VAL A 514 8.24 12.14 -21.55
N THR A 515 7.39 12.87 -20.83
CA THR A 515 5.98 12.57 -20.59
C THR A 515 5.07 13.77 -20.89
N ASN A 516 3.76 13.56 -20.81
CA ASN A 516 2.81 14.67 -20.83
C ASN A 516 2.52 15.05 -19.38
N HIS A 517 2.37 16.34 -19.11
CA HIS A 517 2.00 16.85 -17.79
C HIS A 517 0.66 17.57 -17.88
N THR A 518 -0.19 17.34 -16.90
CA THR A 518 -1.49 17.99 -16.82
C THR A 518 -1.37 19.40 -16.28
N ARG A 519 -2.36 20.24 -16.60
CA ARG A 519 -2.56 21.52 -15.91
C ARG A 519 -2.63 21.30 -14.40
N ASN A 520 -2.13 22.27 -13.64
CA ASN A 520 -2.01 22.26 -12.18
C ASN A 520 -1.06 21.21 -11.59
N ALA A 521 -0.31 20.47 -12.42
CA ALA A 521 0.75 19.60 -11.90
C ALA A 521 1.77 20.46 -11.15
N GLU A 522 2.18 19.98 -9.98
CA GLU A 522 3.09 20.68 -9.09
C GLU A 522 4.55 20.38 -9.48
N LEU A 523 5.38 21.41 -9.37
CA LEU A 523 6.81 21.32 -9.64
C LEU A 523 7.55 21.04 -8.32
N PHE A 524 8.39 20.01 -8.32
CA PHE A 524 9.17 19.58 -7.16
C PHE A 524 10.67 19.76 -7.40
N LEU A 525 11.46 19.79 -6.33
CA LEU A 525 12.92 19.88 -6.41
C LEU A 525 13.53 18.49 -6.64
N GLY A 526 13.75 18.16 -7.92
CA GLY A 526 14.37 16.92 -8.36
C GLY A 526 13.72 15.64 -7.83
N HIS A 527 14.53 14.58 -7.69
CA HIS A 527 14.14 13.35 -6.99
C HIS A 527 14.70 13.31 -5.56
N VAL A 528 14.55 14.40 -4.83
CA VAL A 528 14.96 14.49 -3.42
C VAL A 528 13.75 14.25 -2.51
N VAL A 529 13.96 13.53 -1.42
CA VAL A 529 13.03 13.47 -0.29
C VAL A 529 13.80 13.74 1.00
N ILE A 530 13.15 14.40 1.95
CA ILE A 530 13.69 14.63 3.29
C ILE A 530 13.10 13.59 4.22
N VAL A 531 13.96 12.93 4.99
CA VAL A 531 13.58 11.82 5.85
C VAL A 531 14.05 12.02 7.29
N GLU A 532 13.28 11.47 8.21
CA GLU A 532 13.72 11.12 9.54
C GLU A 532 14.33 9.72 9.51
N ARG A 533 15.60 9.62 9.95
CA ARG A 533 16.40 8.39 9.96
C ARG A 533 16.10 7.56 11.21
N GLY A 534 16.24 6.24 11.13
CA GLY A 534 16.03 5.36 12.29
C GLY A 534 14.61 5.36 12.86
N ALA A 535 13.61 5.48 12.00
CA ALA A 535 12.20 5.41 12.40
C ALA A 535 11.86 4.00 12.94
N LEU A 536 10.76 3.89 13.70
CA LEU A 536 10.28 2.61 14.25
C LEU A 536 11.35 1.83 15.05
N ASP A 537 12.14 2.54 15.85
CA ASP A 537 13.21 2.00 16.71
C ASP A 537 14.33 1.26 15.92
N THR A 538 14.55 1.65 14.66
CA THR A 538 15.71 1.19 13.88
C THR A 538 16.90 2.12 14.05
N ASP A 539 18.12 1.60 13.88
CA ASP A 539 19.32 2.43 13.91
C ASP A 539 19.59 3.01 12.51
N ALA A 540 20.05 4.27 12.46
CA ALA A 540 20.47 4.89 11.22
C ALA A 540 21.86 4.36 10.78
N VAL A 541 21.97 3.88 9.54
CA VAL A 541 23.19 3.23 9.02
C VAL A 541 23.68 3.91 7.74
N GLU A 542 24.94 3.68 7.38
CA GLU A 542 25.45 4.11 6.07
C GLU A 542 24.97 3.16 4.97
N HIS A 543 24.52 3.71 3.83
CA HIS A 543 24.11 2.92 2.66
C HIS A 543 24.84 3.34 1.40
N VAL A 544 25.18 2.40 0.52
CA VAL A 544 25.93 2.70 -0.71
C VAL A 544 25.00 3.19 -1.83
N ASN A 545 25.54 3.96 -2.77
CA ASN A 545 24.82 4.35 -3.98
C ASN A 545 24.30 3.12 -4.74
N GLY A 546 23.06 3.18 -5.20
CA GLY A 546 22.37 2.11 -5.91
C GLY A 546 21.61 1.13 -5.01
N THR A 547 21.70 1.24 -3.68
CA THR A 547 20.87 0.41 -2.77
C THR A 547 19.39 0.68 -3.01
N LEU A 548 18.58 -0.37 -2.91
CA LEU A 548 17.13 -0.29 -3.08
C LEU A 548 16.49 0.48 -1.93
N VAL A 549 15.60 1.39 -2.31
CA VAL A 549 14.70 2.14 -1.43
C VAL A 549 13.31 1.61 -1.69
N MET A 550 12.77 0.89 -0.71
CA MET A 550 11.49 0.20 -0.84
C MET A 550 10.43 0.89 0.00
N ASP A 551 9.18 0.87 -0.47
CA ASP A 551 8.04 1.32 0.32
C ASP A 551 7.87 0.42 1.54
N PHE A 552 7.64 1.03 2.70
CA PHE A 552 7.30 0.30 3.92
C PHE A 552 5.87 0.70 4.35
N PRO A 553 4.94 -0.26 4.48
CA PRO A 553 3.59 0.07 4.88
C PRO A 553 3.61 0.73 6.26
N ALA A 554 2.86 1.83 6.39
CA ALA A 554 2.70 2.50 7.66
C ALA A 554 2.18 1.49 8.72
N PRO A 555 2.66 1.58 9.97
CA PRO A 555 2.14 0.71 11.02
C PRO A 555 0.62 0.90 11.11
N PRO A 556 -0.17 -0.19 11.14
CA PRO A 556 -1.61 -0.09 11.19
C PRO A 556 -2.03 0.67 12.45
N ASN A 557 -2.99 1.58 12.31
CA ASN A 557 -3.54 2.32 13.43
C ASN A 557 -4.07 1.30 14.46
N PRO A 558 -3.56 1.30 15.71
CA PRO A 558 -3.97 0.33 16.73
C PRO A 558 -5.48 0.36 17.02
N ASP A 559 -6.17 1.46 16.70
CA ASP A 559 -7.61 1.63 16.90
C ASP A 559 -8.48 1.12 15.72
N GLU A 560 -7.90 0.77 14.56
CA GLU A 560 -8.65 0.38 13.34
C GLU A 560 -8.58 -1.12 13.01
N VAL A 561 -7.73 -1.91 13.68
CA VAL A 561 -7.57 -3.33 13.34
C VAL A 561 -8.65 -4.19 14.02
N ALA A 562 -9.78 -4.38 13.34
CA ALA A 562 -10.69 -5.48 13.64
C ALA A 562 -10.04 -6.82 13.21
N ILE A 563 -9.49 -7.56 14.18
CA ILE A 563 -8.87 -8.85 13.94
C ILE A 563 -9.93 -9.86 13.47
N THR A 564 -9.97 -10.12 12.16
CA THR A 564 -10.68 -11.25 11.57
C THR A 564 -9.66 -12.22 11.00
N GLY A 565 -9.91 -13.53 11.10
CA GLY A 565 -8.96 -14.60 10.76
C GLY A 565 -8.48 -14.67 9.30
N ALA A 566 -8.96 -13.78 8.43
CA ALA A 566 -8.52 -13.64 7.04
C ALA A 566 -7.30 -12.70 6.86
N THR A 567 -6.80 -12.08 7.93
CA THR A 567 -5.80 -10.99 7.87
C THR A 567 -4.33 -11.45 7.91
N CYS A 568 -4.07 -12.76 8.00
CA CYS A 568 -2.74 -13.33 8.26
C CYS A 568 -2.17 -14.16 7.08
N GLY A 569 -2.45 -13.75 5.83
CA GLY A 569 -1.75 -14.28 4.65
C GLY A 569 -2.29 -15.61 4.09
N GLN A 570 -3.47 -16.07 4.51
CA GLN A 570 -4.14 -17.19 3.85
C GLN A 570 -4.67 -16.71 2.49
N ASN A 571 -4.06 -17.13 1.38
CA ASN A 571 -4.75 -17.12 0.09
C ASN A 571 -6.03 -17.98 0.24
N PRO A 572 -7.19 -17.57 -0.31
CA PRO A 572 -8.42 -18.31 -0.12
C PRO A 572 -8.24 -19.76 -0.62
N PRO A 573 -8.61 -20.76 0.19
CA PRO A 573 -8.49 -22.15 -0.22
C PRO A 573 -9.43 -22.44 -1.39
N PRO A 574 -9.08 -23.36 -2.32
CA PRO A 574 -10.07 -23.91 -3.24
C PRO A 574 -11.20 -24.56 -2.42
N THR A 575 -12.44 -24.33 -2.84
CA THR A 575 -13.66 -24.72 -2.10
C THR A 575 -13.62 -26.18 -1.64
N PRO A 576 -13.69 -26.47 -0.33
CA PRO A 576 -13.65 -27.84 0.17
C PRO A 576 -14.92 -28.61 -0.16
N GLY A 577 -14.76 -29.82 -0.67
CA GLY A 577 -15.72 -30.90 -0.45
C GLY A 577 -15.60 -31.38 0.99
N GLU A 578 -16.73 -31.64 1.63
CA GLU A 578 -16.88 -32.09 3.02
C GLU A 578 -15.92 -33.25 3.38
N THR A 579 -15.10 -33.04 4.40
CA THR A 579 -14.60 -34.13 5.26
C THR A 579 -14.88 -33.73 6.70
N GLU A 580 -15.71 -34.54 7.36
CA GLU A 580 -16.16 -34.35 8.75
C GLU A 580 -15.01 -34.50 9.76
N ASP A 581 -15.16 -33.79 10.87
CA ASP A 581 -14.28 -33.76 12.05
C ASP A 581 -14.31 -35.11 12.82
N PRO A 582 -13.17 -35.81 13.05
CA PRO A 582 -13.16 -37.06 13.80
C PRO A 582 -13.23 -36.84 15.34
N GLY A 583 -14.47 -36.83 15.83
CA GLY A 583 -15.02 -37.63 16.96
C GLY A 583 -14.32 -37.72 18.32
N ALA A 584 -14.97 -37.18 19.37
CA ALA A 584 -14.65 -37.35 20.79
C ALA A 584 -15.45 -38.49 21.50
N THR A 585 -16.15 -39.36 20.76
CA THR A 585 -16.98 -40.45 21.32
C THR A 585 -17.00 -41.68 20.41
N PRO A 586 -17.15 -42.91 20.95
CA PRO A 586 -17.25 -44.09 20.10
C PRO A 586 -18.50 -44.07 19.22
N ARG A 587 -18.35 -44.46 17.95
CA ARG A 587 -19.41 -44.58 16.96
C ARG A 587 -20.25 -45.83 17.23
N GLU A 588 -21.56 -45.66 17.22
CA GLU A 588 -22.51 -46.76 17.40
C GLU A 588 -22.39 -47.75 16.23
N GLY A 589 -22.02 -49.00 16.53
CA GLY A 589 -21.86 -50.06 15.52
C GLY A 589 -20.45 -50.21 14.95
N ALA A 590 -19.49 -49.36 15.33
CA ALA A 590 -18.07 -49.55 15.01
C ALA A 590 -17.43 -50.61 15.93
N GLU A 591 -16.43 -51.33 15.42
CA GLU A 591 -15.64 -52.25 16.23
C GLU A 591 -14.64 -51.47 17.10
N GLN A 592 -14.54 -51.85 18.37
CA GLN A 592 -13.73 -51.15 19.36
C GLN A 592 -12.41 -51.88 19.57
N ALA A 593 -11.28 -51.18 19.44
CA ALA A 593 -9.95 -51.69 19.75
C ALA A 593 -9.26 -50.82 20.80
N ALA A 594 -8.81 -51.39 21.91
CA ALA A 594 -8.09 -50.65 22.94
C ALA A 594 -6.58 -50.73 22.69
N VAL A 595 -5.92 -49.58 22.63
CA VAL A 595 -4.48 -49.45 22.38
C VAL A 595 -3.80 -48.88 23.62
N SER A 596 -2.72 -49.52 24.06
CA SER A 596 -1.89 -49.05 25.16
C SER A 596 -0.49 -48.69 24.63
N LEU A 597 -0.04 -47.49 24.99
CA LEU A 597 1.25 -46.92 24.62
C LEU A 597 2.14 -46.88 25.87
N ASP A 598 3.31 -47.49 25.80
CA ASP A 598 4.34 -47.47 26.84
C ASP A 598 5.71 -47.21 26.18
N GLU A 599 6.76 -46.94 26.96
CA GLU A 599 8.07 -46.62 26.42
C GLU A 599 8.57 -47.71 25.45
N PHE A 600 8.62 -47.32 24.17
CA PHE A 600 9.08 -48.15 23.06
C PHE A 600 8.26 -49.42 22.81
N GLU A 601 7.03 -49.48 23.31
CA GLU A 601 6.10 -50.59 23.11
C GLU A 601 4.70 -50.06 22.78
N MET A 602 4.04 -50.70 21.80
CA MET A 602 2.63 -50.46 21.49
C MET A 602 1.88 -51.78 21.49
N THR A 603 0.79 -51.85 22.25
CA THR A 603 -0.07 -53.04 22.28
C THR A 603 -1.51 -52.69 21.93
N VAL A 604 -2.22 -53.66 21.35
CA VAL A 604 -3.64 -53.57 21.02
C VAL A 604 -4.34 -54.81 21.60
N ASP A 605 -5.54 -54.64 22.16
CA ASP A 605 -6.28 -55.73 22.82
C ASP A 605 -6.71 -56.84 21.87
N ARG A 606 -6.73 -56.55 20.56
CA ARG A 606 -7.04 -57.48 19.47
C ARG A 606 -6.16 -57.22 18.26
N ALA A 607 -5.76 -58.29 17.60
CA ALA A 607 -4.98 -58.21 16.36
C ALA A 607 -5.84 -57.94 15.11
N SER A 608 -7.17 -58.00 15.22
CA SER A 608 -8.06 -57.82 14.08
C SER A 608 -9.42 -57.23 14.45
N ALA A 609 -10.05 -56.56 13.48
CA ALA A 609 -11.44 -56.13 13.51
C ALA A 609 -12.25 -56.67 12.30
N LEU A 610 -13.57 -56.66 12.44
CA LEU A 610 -14.58 -57.23 11.56
C LEU A 610 -15.54 -56.12 11.13
N GLY A 611 -15.47 -55.76 9.84
CA GLY A 611 -16.14 -54.59 9.29
C GLY A 611 -15.23 -53.37 9.21
N GLU A 612 -15.66 -52.40 8.41
CA GLU A 612 -14.80 -51.29 7.95
C GLU A 612 -14.71 -50.13 8.94
N ALA A 613 -15.60 -50.04 9.93
CA ALA A 613 -15.57 -48.99 10.95
C ALA A 613 -14.89 -49.49 12.23
N VAL A 614 -13.71 -48.95 12.55
CA VAL A 614 -12.92 -49.30 13.74
C VAL A 614 -12.65 -48.05 14.58
N ASP A 615 -12.88 -48.13 15.87
CA ASP A 615 -12.63 -47.07 16.83
C ASP A 615 -11.54 -47.49 17.82
N PHE A 616 -10.41 -46.78 17.81
CA PHE A 616 -9.28 -47.06 18.68
C PHE A 616 -9.35 -46.22 19.94
N THR A 617 -9.51 -46.84 21.11
CA THR A 617 -9.33 -46.16 22.40
C THR A 617 -7.86 -46.24 22.79
N VAL A 618 -7.12 -45.17 22.52
CA VAL A 618 -5.67 -45.09 22.72
C VAL A 618 -5.37 -44.48 24.08
N THR A 619 -4.62 -45.19 24.92
CA THR A 619 -4.21 -44.73 26.25
C THR A 619 -2.69 -44.69 26.32
N ASN A 620 -2.13 -43.60 26.84
CA ASN A 620 -0.73 -43.54 27.18
C ASN A 620 -0.53 -43.98 28.64
N ASP A 621 -0.06 -45.22 28.81
CA ASP A 621 0.25 -45.82 30.11
C ASP A 621 1.72 -45.60 30.53
N GLY A 622 2.54 -45.07 29.63
CA GLY A 622 3.94 -44.74 29.86
C GLY A 622 4.16 -43.47 30.69
N THR A 623 5.43 -43.12 30.86
CA THR A 623 5.93 -41.96 31.58
C THR A 623 6.38 -40.80 30.67
N ILE A 624 6.45 -41.02 29.36
CA ILE A 624 6.71 -40.00 28.33
C ILE A 624 5.54 -39.87 27.36
N PHE A 625 5.53 -38.81 26.54
CA PHE A 625 4.45 -38.59 25.58
C PHE A 625 4.56 -39.54 24.36
N HIS A 626 3.42 -39.89 23.78
CA HIS A 626 3.33 -40.78 22.61
C HIS A 626 2.29 -40.28 21.61
N ASN A 627 2.36 -40.72 20.35
CA ASN A 627 1.28 -40.55 19.39
C ASN A 627 0.86 -41.90 18.80
N PHE A 628 -0.30 -41.88 18.14
CA PHE A 628 -0.88 -43.00 17.43
C PHE A 628 -1.03 -42.63 15.96
N ARG A 629 -0.64 -43.57 15.10
CA ARG A 629 -0.77 -43.57 13.64
C ARG A 629 -1.23 -44.94 13.19
N VAL A 630 -2.05 -45.01 12.15
CA VAL A 630 -2.33 -46.25 11.42
C VAL A 630 -2.09 -46.07 9.93
N VAL A 631 -1.42 -47.04 9.32
CA VAL A 631 -1.11 -47.02 7.89
C VAL A 631 -1.49 -48.34 7.23
N ALA A 632 -2.14 -48.26 6.07
CA ALA A 632 -2.41 -49.43 5.24
C ALA A 632 -1.13 -49.88 4.54
N THR A 633 -0.71 -51.13 4.73
CA THR A 633 0.54 -51.63 4.13
C THR A 633 0.64 -53.16 4.13
N ASP A 634 1.29 -53.69 3.09
CA ASP A 634 1.71 -55.10 3.03
C ASP A 634 3.08 -55.35 3.68
N LEU A 635 3.75 -54.29 4.16
CA LEU A 635 5.04 -54.40 4.84
C LEU A 635 4.87 -55.02 6.23
N ALA A 636 5.91 -55.71 6.69
CA ALA A 636 5.96 -56.17 8.07
C ALA A 636 5.95 -54.96 9.03
N PRO A 637 5.38 -55.08 10.24
CA PRO A 637 5.28 -53.95 11.17
C PRO A 637 6.61 -53.28 11.52
N ASP A 638 7.73 -54.02 11.44
CA ASP A 638 9.10 -53.58 11.69
C ASP A 638 9.87 -53.13 10.44
N ALA A 639 9.19 -53.03 9.29
CA ALA A 639 9.81 -52.79 7.98
C ALA A 639 9.27 -51.54 7.25
N LEU A 640 8.63 -50.60 7.95
CA LEU A 640 8.21 -49.35 7.34
C LEU A 640 9.44 -48.48 6.97
N PRO A 641 9.45 -47.84 5.78
CA PRO A 641 10.51 -46.92 5.38
C PRO A 641 10.65 -45.77 6.37
N LEU A 642 11.89 -45.37 6.66
CA LEU A 642 12.22 -44.27 7.55
C LEU A 642 12.76 -43.07 6.78
N ASP A 643 12.40 -41.88 7.23
CA ASP A 643 13.05 -40.61 6.90
C ASP A 643 13.66 -40.04 8.18
N GLY A 644 14.97 -40.29 8.36
CA GLY A 644 15.66 -40.00 9.62
C GLY A 644 15.12 -40.85 10.79
N PRO A 645 14.77 -40.24 11.94
CA PRO A 645 14.30 -40.98 13.12
C PRO A 645 12.80 -41.32 13.09
N VAL A 646 12.07 -40.98 12.02
CA VAL A 646 10.62 -41.20 11.89
C VAL A 646 10.30 -42.06 10.67
N VAL A 647 9.13 -42.69 10.65
CA VAL A 647 8.55 -43.34 9.47
C VAL A 647 8.26 -42.29 8.41
N ASP A 648 8.67 -42.55 7.17
CA ASP A 648 8.37 -41.74 6.00
C ASP A 648 6.90 -41.95 5.59
N GLU A 649 6.01 -41.16 6.20
CA GLU A 649 4.57 -41.20 5.94
C GLU A 649 4.22 -40.85 4.48
N SER A 650 5.12 -40.23 3.71
CA SER A 650 4.87 -39.88 2.30
C SER A 650 4.86 -41.09 1.35
N GLN A 651 5.35 -42.24 1.80
CA GLN A 651 5.35 -43.49 1.02
C GLN A 651 4.01 -44.23 1.03
N PHE A 652 3.00 -43.70 1.71
CA PHE A 652 1.72 -44.38 1.91
C PHE A 652 0.55 -43.53 1.42
N ASP A 653 -0.35 -44.16 0.67
CA ASP A 653 -1.50 -43.49 0.05
C ASP A 653 -2.61 -43.17 1.08
N GLU A 654 -2.63 -43.87 2.22
CA GLU A 654 -3.66 -43.74 3.25
C GLU A 654 -3.04 -43.87 4.65
N VAL A 655 -2.80 -42.73 5.30
CA VAL A 655 -2.48 -42.66 6.74
C VAL A 655 -3.77 -42.26 7.46
N GLY A 656 -4.37 -43.23 8.14
CA GLY A 656 -5.51 -43.02 9.00
C GLY A 656 -5.08 -42.85 10.46
N GLY A 657 -5.99 -42.36 11.29
CA GLY A 657 -5.95 -42.47 12.76
C GLY A 657 -4.81 -41.72 13.42
N PHE A 658 -4.97 -40.40 13.49
CA PHE A 658 -4.03 -39.51 14.15
C PHE A 658 -4.48 -39.23 15.58
N SER A 659 -3.60 -39.48 16.55
CA SER A 659 -3.68 -38.75 17.82
C SER A 659 -2.74 -37.54 17.81
N SER A 660 -3.12 -36.49 18.53
CA SER A 660 -2.16 -35.55 19.11
C SER A 660 -1.18 -36.29 20.03
N LEU A 661 -0.11 -35.62 20.48
CA LEU A 661 0.76 -36.19 21.51
C LEU A 661 -0.06 -36.40 22.80
N LEU A 662 -0.26 -37.66 23.15
CA LEU A 662 -0.88 -38.11 24.39
C LEU A 662 0.14 -37.97 25.50
N GLN A 663 -0.16 -37.16 26.52
CA GLN A 663 0.63 -37.06 27.75
C GLN A 663 0.52 -38.35 28.59
N PRO A 664 1.43 -38.60 29.53
CA PRO A 664 1.31 -39.70 30.48
C PRO A 664 -0.06 -39.72 31.18
N GLY A 665 -0.79 -40.82 31.06
CA GLY A 665 -2.13 -41.01 31.60
C GLY A 665 -3.28 -40.43 30.76
N GLU A 666 -2.99 -39.87 29.57
CA GLU A 666 -4.01 -39.35 28.65
C GLU A 666 -4.64 -40.46 27.81
N GLN A 667 -5.92 -40.32 27.50
CA GLN A 667 -6.67 -41.24 26.65
C GLN A 667 -7.45 -40.48 25.57
N LEU A 668 -7.42 -40.99 24.34
CA LEU A 668 -8.15 -40.46 23.19
C LEU A 668 -8.85 -41.59 22.43
N ILE A 669 -10.01 -41.30 21.85
CA ILE A 669 -10.68 -42.20 20.90
C ILE A 669 -10.39 -41.72 19.48
N VAL A 670 -9.91 -42.62 18.63
CA VAL A 670 -9.55 -42.36 17.24
C VAL A 670 -10.48 -43.19 16.34
N ASN A 671 -11.47 -42.52 15.75
CA ASN A 671 -12.43 -43.16 14.85
C ASN A 671 -11.84 -43.32 13.45
N GLN A 672 -11.83 -44.53 12.89
CA GLN A 672 -11.28 -44.83 11.56
C GLN A 672 -12.18 -45.70 10.72
N ASP A 673 -12.25 -45.40 9.43
CA ASP A 673 -12.84 -46.27 8.42
C ASP A 673 -11.70 -46.94 7.64
N LEU A 674 -11.52 -48.23 7.88
CA LEU A 674 -10.44 -49.06 7.37
C LEU A 674 -11.03 -50.11 6.43
N ALA A 675 -10.66 -50.08 5.15
CA ALA A 675 -11.02 -51.14 4.22
C ALA A 675 -10.42 -52.50 4.65
N PRO A 676 -10.97 -53.64 4.21
CA PRO A 676 -10.39 -54.94 4.53
C PRO A 676 -8.94 -55.04 4.03
N GLY A 677 -7.99 -55.34 4.92
CA GLY A 677 -6.56 -55.27 4.62
C GLY A 677 -5.64 -55.35 5.83
N SER A 678 -4.34 -55.23 5.59
CA SER A 678 -3.29 -55.22 6.61
C SER A 678 -2.85 -53.79 6.94
N TYR A 679 -2.67 -53.55 8.24
CA TYR A 679 -2.34 -52.25 8.79
C TYR A 679 -1.21 -52.36 9.80
N VAL A 680 -0.44 -51.27 9.93
CA VAL A 680 0.54 -51.10 11.01
C VAL A 680 0.09 -49.93 11.88
N LEU A 681 -0.07 -50.19 13.17
CA LEU A 681 -0.26 -49.17 14.19
C LEU A 681 1.11 -48.80 14.74
N PHE A 682 1.43 -47.51 14.87
CA PHE A 682 2.75 -47.10 15.32
C PHE A 682 2.78 -45.71 15.96
N CYS A 683 3.83 -45.48 16.75
CA CYS A 683 4.17 -44.16 17.28
C CYS A 683 5.28 -43.57 16.42
N ASN A 684 4.97 -42.44 15.77
CA ASN A 684 5.91 -41.73 14.91
C ASN A 684 6.62 -40.55 15.61
N VAL A 685 6.68 -40.57 16.94
CA VAL A 685 7.64 -39.73 17.66
C VAL A 685 9.05 -40.18 17.30
N ALA A 686 9.97 -39.24 17.06
CA ALA A 686 11.32 -39.51 16.61
C ALA A 686 12.01 -40.59 17.47
N GLY A 687 12.45 -41.67 16.81
CA GLY A 687 13.13 -42.81 17.42
C GLY A 687 12.19 -43.86 18.02
N HIS A 688 10.90 -43.58 18.23
CA HIS A 688 9.98 -44.50 18.91
C HIS A 688 9.66 -45.73 18.05
N TYR A 689 9.27 -45.52 16.78
CA TYR A 689 9.08 -46.63 15.83
C TYR A 689 10.33 -47.50 15.69
N GLY A 690 11.49 -46.87 15.45
CA GLY A 690 12.77 -47.56 15.31
C GLY A 690 13.24 -48.29 16.58
N SER A 691 12.65 -47.97 17.73
CA SER A 691 12.91 -48.62 19.02
C SER A 691 11.89 -49.70 19.37
N GLY A 692 10.89 -49.96 18.52
CA GLY A 692 9.92 -51.04 18.70
C GLY A 692 8.47 -50.61 18.89
N MET A 693 8.16 -49.32 18.78
CA MET A 693 6.83 -48.79 19.10
C MET A 693 5.82 -48.91 17.95
N PHE A 694 5.51 -50.16 17.58
CA PHE A 694 4.55 -50.52 16.55
C PHE A 694 3.85 -51.85 16.86
N THR A 695 2.72 -52.10 16.22
CA THR A 695 2.06 -53.40 16.19
C THR A 695 1.27 -53.60 14.89
N GLY A 696 1.07 -54.85 14.48
CA GLY A 696 0.27 -55.20 13.31
C GLY A 696 -1.22 -55.29 13.64
N PHE A 697 -2.07 -54.90 12.70
CA PHE A 697 -3.52 -54.95 12.83
C PHE A 697 -4.18 -55.37 11.50
N GLU A 698 -5.23 -56.19 11.56
CA GLU A 698 -5.91 -56.70 10.35
C GLU A 698 -7.39 -56.32 10.37
N VAL A 699 -7.91 -55.82 9.25
CA VAL A 699 -9.36 -55.61 9.08
C VAL A 699 -9.89 -56.66 8.13
N THR A 700 -10.88 -57.42 8.59
CA THR A 700 -11.53 -58.47 7.83
C THR A 700 -12.90 -57.99 7.36
N GLY A 701 -13.26 -58.36 6.12
CA GLY A 701 -14.59 -58.08 5.59
C GLY A 701 -15.70 -58.79 6.37
N PRO A 702 -16.94 -58.27 6.33
CA PRO A 702 -18.07 -58.84 7.07
C PRO A 702 -18.47 -60.26 6.66
#